data_AF-A0A7U9N7R5-F1
#
_entry.id   AF-A0A7U9N7R5-F1
#
_cell.length_a   1.000
_cell.length_b   1.000
_cell.length_c   1.000
_cell.angle_alpha   90.00
_cell.angle_beta   90.00
_cell.angle_gamma   90.00
#
_symmetry.space_group_name_H-M   'P 1'
#
loop_
_entity.id
_entity.type
_entity.pdbx_description
1 polymer ?
#
loop_
_entity_poly.entity_id
_entity_poly.type
_entity_poly.pdbx_seq_one_letter_code
_entity_poly.pdbx_strand_id
1 'polypeptide(L)'
;MQFTVISMFSGAGGLDMGFHNKGFKILWANDFAKDACDTYDLWANYNLDGTRKSEEDCTTIVCGDIAKLDLKKVLPGEVVDVVLGGFPCQGFSLAGPRQIDDTRNVLYRHFVEVVKLKNPKVFIAENVIGIKTLGGGAAFEKIIDDFSELGYTMSAPTVNAKNFGVPQDRMRVVFIGIRNDICHKGAYIFPAGDMREVSLREALADLPPVDMEDVCQAPFSSRYMSRNRRREYADVSFTIPAMAKQVPLSPDSGGMRYVDVDRFEFVGANRRLSYREAAAIQTFPRDMVFCGDLDSKYKQIGNAVPVKLAEAIAVEVKKILTTKDLTPLLNIENPEKEIEADRRINDKVKNGKAFEYASLIELYNELLHTGWKQEQLEIERDKNYQNIERAYQSFELLDEDEEDENEVELIVERHCNMFSCAAHVAARYLCMVEPILQNPKGLHGVLKAMPDSAGIKGDVRDIDFIVYYDKEHKEKIKEIGISCKNNHEAVKHPRITEEPDFAKEWTKGEFVCSQEFMDEMEKIQNKIDEYKGKYKKWSDVEEKMDSIYYPIVKLFVKEIKRLGIADEKAAHEQQLKAKRFTQLFFEYMFGTQDFYKFIKDDNSRATKVYPYNMHGSLMNPYNGNKNEQAVKSINMPEEIVEVRVKPKSKTTIEVYFDQWIISMRLHNADSKITKTSLKFDVQIKAQPRKVMGTVLHWDK
;
A
#
# COMPACT_ATOMS: atom_id res chain seq x y z
N MET A 1 -2.94 -11.77 -42.60
CA MET A 1 -3.89 -12.55 -41.77
C MET A 1 -4.49 -11.63 -40.74
N GLN A 2 -5.80 -11.65 -40.57
CA GLN A 2 -6.52 -10.90 -39.53
C GLN A 2 -6.72 -11.85 -38.34
N PHE A 3 -6.24 -11.48 -37.15
CA PHE A 3 -6.40 -12.31 -35.96
C PHE A 3 -7.82 -12.20 -35.42
N THR A 4 -8.39 -13.33 -35.02
CA THR A 4 -9.78 -13.43 -34.57
C THR A 4 -9.89 -13.31 -33.06
N VAL A 5 -10.95 -12.65 -32.60
CA VAL A 5 -11.13 -12.29 -31.19
C VAL A 5 -12.56 -12.60 -30.75
N ILE A 6 -12.70 -13.03 -29.50
CA ILE A 6 -13.98 -13.00 -28.79
C ILE A 6 -13.83 -12.20 -27.50
N SER A 7 -14.90 -11.55 -27.05
CA SER A 7 -14.90 -10.70 -25.87
C SER A 7 -16.04 -11.04 -24.90
N MET A 8 -15.72 -11.13 -23.61
CA MET A 8 -16.69 -11.36 -22.55
C MET A 8 -16.73 -10.16 -21.61
N PHE A 9 -17.91 -9.82 -21.08
CA PHE A 9 -18.08 -8.62 -20.25
C PHE A 9 -17.66 -7.35 -21.00
N SER A 10 -18.07 -7.28 -22.27
CA SER A 10 -17.58 -6.30 -23.24
C SER A 10 -17.98 -4.85 -22.93
N GLY A 11 -19.04 -4.64 -22.14
CA GLY A 11 -19.60 -3.31 -21.89
C GLY A 11 -19.90 -2.58 -23.19
N ALA A 12 -19.59 -1.28 -23.25
CA ALA A 12 -19.70 -0.49 -24.49
C ALA A 12 -18.57 -0.79 -25.50
N GLY A 13 -17.62 -1.69 -25.18
CA GLY A 13 -16.59 -2.16 -26.10
C GLY A 13 -15.29 -1.35 -26.11
N GLY A 14 -14.93 -0.64 -25.04
CA GLY A 14 -13.68 0.14 -25.00
C GLY A 14 -12.41 -0.70 -25.24
N LEU A 15 -12.35 -1.90 -24.63
CA LEU A 15 -11.26 -2.86 -24.86
C LEU A 15 -11.27 -3.40 -26.30
N ASP A 16 -12.44 -3.86 -26.74
CA ASP A 16 -12.69 -4.40 -28.07
C ASP A 16 -12.35 -3.42 -29.20
N MET A 17 -12.73 -2.15 -29.03
CA MET A 17 -12.48 -1.10 -30.00
C MET A 17 -10.99 -0.84 -30.19
N GLY A 18 -10.19 -0.90 -29.12
CA GLY A 18 -8.73 -0.81 -29.24
C GLY A 18 -8.13 -1.94 -30.07
N PHE A 19 -8.66 -3.16 -29.93
CA PHE A 19 -8.27 -4.30 -30.77
C PHE A 19 -8.74 -4.15 -32.21
N HIS A 20 -10.00 -3.75 -32.41
CA HIS A 20 -10.56 -3.46 -33.73
C HIS A 20 -9.70 -2.42 -34.48
N ASN A 21 -9.34 -1.32 -33.82
CA ASN A 21 -8.50 -0.24 -34.38
C ASN A 21 -7.09 -0.71 -34.79
N LYS A 22 -6.58 -1.82 -34.22
CA LYS A 22 -5.28 -2.41 -34.60
C LYS A 22 -5.38 -3.58 -35.59
N GLY A 23 -6.57 -3.78 -36.15
CA GLY A 23 -6.85 -4.71 -37.23
C GLY A 23 -7.19 -6.13 -36.78
N PHE A 24 -7.63 -6.31 -35.54
CA PHE A 24 -8.19 -7.58 -35.08
C PHE A 24 -9.68 -7.69 -35.51
N LYS A 25 -10.14 -8.92 -35.79
CA LYS A 25 -11.55 -9.20 -36.12
C LYS A 25 -12.27 -9.71 -34.88
N ILE A 26 -13.19 -8.91 -34.35
CA ILE A 26 -14.04 -9.36 -33.25
C ILE A 26 -15.19 -10.18 -33.84
N LEU A 27 -15.25 -11.48 -33.54
CA LEU A 27 -16.28 -12.36 -34.07
C LEU A 27 -17.52 -12.38 -33.18
N TRP A 28 -17.29 -12.32 -31.86
CA TRP A 28 -18.33 -12.48 -30.87
C TRP A 28 -18.04 -11.66 -29.61
N ALA A 29 -19.07 -11.03 -29.07
CA ALA A 29 -19.01 -10.30 -27.81
C ALA A 29 -20.22 -10.63 -26.94
N ASN A 30 -20.08 -10.54 -25.62
CA ASN A 30 -21.19 -10.65 -24.68
C ASN A 30 -21.12 -9.60 -23.59
N ASP A 31 -22.29 -9.07 -23.24
CA ASP A 31 -22.53 -8.33 -22.00
C ASP A 31 -23.96 -8.58 -21.51
N PHE A 32 -24.24 -8.30 -20.23
CA PHE A 32 -25.57 -8.45 -19.66
C PHE A 32 -26.40 -7.16 -19.74
N ALA A 33 -25.74 -6.00 -19.84
CA ALA A 33 -26.39 -4.69 -19.84
C ALA A 33 -26.88 -4.34 -21.25
N LYS A 34 -28.21 -4.22 -21.42
CA LYS A 34 -28.85 -3.96 -22.71
C LYS A 34 -28.34 -2.68 -23.38
N ASP A 35 -28.29 -1.56 -22.66
CA ASP A 35 -27.82 -0.29 -23.22
C ASP A 35 -26.36 -0.38 -23.69
N ALA A 36 -25.52 -1.13 -22.97
CA ALA A 36 -24.12 -1.34 -23.36
C ALA A 36 -24.01 -2.20 -24.62
N CYS A 37 -24.83 -3.25 -24.74
CA CYS A 37 -24.93 -4.08 -25.94
C CYS A 37 -25.43 -3.27 -27.15
N ASP A 38 -26.39 -2.38 -26.95
CA ASP A 38 -26.91 -1.52 -28.03
C ASP A 38 -25.85 -0.52 -28.48
N THR A 39 -25.15 0.13 -27.54
CA THR A 39 -24.00 0.98 -27.85
C THR A 39 -22.92 0.20 -28.61
N TYR A 40 -22.64 -1.03 -28.18
CA TYR A 40 -21.66 -1.90 -28.83
C TYR A 40 -22.07 -2.21 -30.28
N ASP A 41 -23.32 -2.64 -30.48
CA ASP A 41 -23.88 -2.97 -31.79
C ASP A 41 -23.76 -1.79 -32.77
N LEU A 42 -24.05 -0.56 -32.31
CA LEU A 42 -23.94 0.64 -33.15
C LEU A 42 -22.54 0.84 -33.73
N TRP A 43 -21.48 0.85 -32.91
CA TRP A 43 -20.13 1.10 -33.43
C TRP A 43 -19.56 -0.11 -34.17
N ALA A 44 -19.89 -1.32 -33.74
CA ALA A 44 -19.35 -2.54 -34.32
C ALA A 44 -20.01 -2.87 -35.67
N ASN A 45 -21.32 -2.67 -35.80
CA ASN A 45 -22.12 -3.24 -36.90
C ASN A 45 -22.74 -2.21 -37.85
N TYR A 46 -22.65 -0.92 -37.55
CA TYR A 46 -23.18 0.14 -38.43
C TYR A 46 -22.08 1.09 -38.89
N ASN A 47 -22.28 1.63 -40.08
CA ASN A 47 -21.48 2.72 -40.63
C ASN A 47 -21.93 4.05 -40.04
N LEU A 48 -21.13 5.11 -40.23
CA LEU A 48 -21.46 6.47 -39.75
C LEU A 48 -22.76 7.03 -40.37
N ASP A 49 -23.16 6.54 -41.54
CA ASP A 49 -24.41 6.91 -42.21
C ASP A 49 -25.63 6.12 -41.70
N GLY A 50 -25.45 5.22 -40.73
CA GLY A 50 -26.49 4.38 -40.14
C GLY A 50 -26.82 3.12 -40.95
N THR A 51 -26.12 2.84 -42.04
CA THR A 51 -26.29 1.58 -42.78
C THR A 51 -25.59 0.42 -42.04
N ARG A 52 -26.22 -0.75 -42.02
CA ARG A 52 -25.62 -1.95 -41.42
C ARG A 52 -24.50 -2.48 -42.32
N LYS A 53 -23.38 -2.87 -41.72
CA LYS A 53 -22.25 -3.51 -42.40
C LYS A 53 -22.65 -4.88 -42.95
N SER A 54 -21.79 -5.46 -43.79
CA SER A 54 -21.99 -6.84 -44.25
C SER A 54 -21.94 -7.81 -43.07
N GLU A 55 -22.66 -8.94 -43.14
CA GLU A 55 -22.62 -9.96 -42.06
C GLU A 55 -21.19 -10.47 -41.80
N GLU A 56 -20.32 -10.43 -42.80
CA GLU A 56 -18.92 -10.86 -42.67
C GLU A 56 -18.09 -9.87 -41.85
N ASP A 57 -18.46 -8.59 -41.83
CA ASP A 57 -17.78 -7.52 -41.09
C ASP A 57 -18.43 -7.24 -39.72
N CYS A 58 -19.61 -7.79 -39.47
CA CYS A 58 -20.33 -7.63 -38.21
C CYS A 58 -19.75 -8.52 -37.09
N THR A 59 -19.77 -7.97 -35.87
CA THR A 59 -19.57 -8.70 -34.62
C THR A 59 -20.90 -9.25 -34.13
N THR A 60 -20.96 -10.52 -33.73
CA THR A 60 -22.15 -11.06 -33.04
C THR A 60 -22.13 -10.62 -31.58
N ILE A 61 -22.96 -9.64 -31.20
CA ILE A 61 -23.14 -9.20 -29.81
C ILE A 61 -24.32 -9.94 -29.16
N VAL A 62 -24.05 -10.72 -28.11
CA VAL A 62 -25.07 -11.45 -27.35
C VAL A 62 -25.36 -10.71 -26.04
N CYS A 63 -26.53 -10.10 -25.96
CA CYS A 63 -27.04 -9.48 -24.74
C CYS A 63 -27.67 -10.52 -23.81
N GLY A 64 -27.03 -10.82 -22.67
CA GLY A 64 -27.56 -11.76 -21.69
C GLY A 64 -26.59 -12.19 -20.61
N ASP A 65 -27.13 -12.83 -19.58
CA ASP A 65 -26.36 -13.43 -18.49
C ASP A 65 -25.54 -14.63 -19.00
N ILE A 66 -24.22 -14.51 -18.90
CA ILE A 66 -23.27 -15.51 -19.38
C ILE A 66 -23.48 -16.88 -18.72
N ALA A 67 -23.97 -16.93 -17.47
CA ALA A 67 -24.22 -18.18 -16.76
C ALA A 67 -25.36 -19.01 -17.38
N LYS A 68 -26.19 -18.39 -18.23
CA LYS A 68 -27.30 -19.04 -18.95
C LYS A 68 -26.95 -19.40 -20.38
N LEU A 69 -25.77 -19.00 -20.87
CA LEU A 69 -25.33 -19.29 -22.23
C LEU A 69 -24.63 -20.65 -22.28
N ASP A 70 -24.95 -21.43 -23.31
CA ASP A 70 -24.22 -22.65 -23.63
C ASP A 70 -22.94 -22.29 -24.38
N LEU A 71 -21.84 -22.13 -23.63
CA LEU A 71 -20.54 -21.72 -24.15
C LEU A 71 -19.98 -22.64 -25.25
N LYS A 72 -20.44 -23.90 -25.32
CA LYS A 72 -20.03 -24.84 -26.37
C LYS A 72 -20.64 -24.50 -27.73
N LYS A 73 -21.74 -23.75 -27.76
CA LYS A 73 -22.42 -23.30 -28.99
C LYS A 73 -21.93 -21.94 -29.49
N VAL A 74 -21.09 -21.24 -28.72
CA VAL A 74 -20.47 -19.99 -29.16
C VAL A 74 -19.43 -20.34 -30.22
N LEU A 75 -19.65 -19.98 -31.48
CA LEU A 75 -18.73 -20.19 -32.61
C LEU A 75 -18.11 -21.61 -32.66
N PRO A 76 -18.91 -22.68 -32.85
CA PRO A 76 -18.41 -24.05 -32.81
C PRO A 76 -17.47 -24.31 -33.99
N GLY A 77 -16.27 -24.83 -33.73
CA GLY A 77 -15.27 -25.16 -34.76
C GLY A 77 -14.45 -23.97 -35.28
N GLU A 78 -14.81 -22.74 -34.94
CA GLU A 78 -14.02 -21.56 -35.29
C GLU A 78 -12.74 -21.47 -34.44
N VAL A 79 -11.63 -21.16 -35.10
CA VAL A 79 -10.35 -20.90 -34.43
C VAL A 79 -10.39 -19.48 -33.89
N VAL A 80 -10.10 -19.32 -32.60
CA VAL A 80 -10.03 -18.02 -31.92
C VAL A 80 -8.58 -17.76 -31.53
N ASP A 81 -7.99 -16.66 -32.01
CA ASP A 81 -6.61 -16.31 -31.67
C ASP A 81 -6.52 -15.64 -30.29
N VAL A 82 -7.50 -14.78 -29.96
CA VAL A 82 -7.50 -13.98 -28.72
C VAL A 82 -8.84 -14.03 -28.00
N VAL A 83 -8.80 -14.14 -26.67
CA VAL A 83 -9.97 -13.95 -25.79
C VAL A 83 -9.78 -12.70 -24.94
N LEU A 84 -10.75 -11.79 -24.92
CA LEU A 84 -10.75 -10.56 -24.13
C LEU A 84 -11.78 -10.65 -22.99
N GLY A 85 -11.49 -10.03 -21.85
CA GLY A 85 -12.46 -9.94 -20.75
C GLY A 85 -12.21 -8.85 -19.72
N GLY A 86 -13.29 -8.40 -19.08
CA GLY A 86 -13.27 -7.48 -17.93
C GLY A 86 -14.21 -7.95 -16.82
N PHE A 87 -13.94 -9.12 -16.23
CA PHE A 87 -14.89 -9.72 -15.29
C PHE A 87 -14.99 -8.90 -13.97
N PRO A 88 -16.21 -8.72 -13.43
CA PRO A 88 -16.42 -7.90 -12.25
C PRO A 88 -15.80 -8.53 -10.99
N CYS A 89 -15.15 -7.69 -10.19
CA CYS A 89 -14.38 -8.07 -9.00
C CYS A 89 -15.20 -8.09 -7.69
N GLN A 90 -16.49 -7.72 -7.74
CA GLN A 90 -17.34 -7.51 -6.56
C GLN A 90 -17.63 -8.78 -5.73
N GLY A 91 -17.37 -9.97 -6.27
CA GLY A 91 -17.63 -11.25 -5.59
C GLY A 91 -16.58 -11.68 -4.57
N PHE A 92 -15.42 -11.04 -4.55
CA PHE A 92 -14.26 -11.50 -3.77
C PHE A 92 -14.10 -10.78 -2.41
N SER A 93 -15.14 -10.11 -1.90
CA SER A 93 -15.09 -9.39 -0.62
C SER A 93 -15.19 -10.33 0.60
N LEU A 94 -14.15 -10.32 1.45
CA LEU A 94 -14.12 -10.59 2.90
C LEU A 94 -15.22 -11.53 3.46
N ALA A 95 -15.06 -12.86 3.37
CA ALA A 95 -15.80 -13.79 4.20
C ALA A 95 -15.04 -15.10 4.47
N GLY A 96 -14.39 -15.18 5.64
CA GLY A 96 -14.18 -16.43 6.38
C GLY A 96 -13.38 -17.58 5.71
N PRO A 97 -13.18 -18.69 6.43
CA PRO A 97 -12.47 -19.85 5.90
C PRO A 97 -13.29 -20.53 4.79
N ARG A 98 -12.59 -20.99 3.74
CA ARG A 98 -13.02 -21.85 2.61
C ARG A 98 -14.53 -22.13 2.55
N GLN A 99 -15.28 -21.25 1.89
CA GLN A 99 -16.60 -21.56 1.36
C GLN A 99 -16.42 -21.87 -0.14
N ILE A 100 -16.56 -23.14 -0.50
CA ILE A 100 -16.38 -23.67 -1.87
C ILE A 100 -17.51 -23.17 -2.83
N ASP A 101 -18.58 -22.59 -2.26
CA ASP A 101 -19.85 -22.24 -2.94
C ASP A 101 -20.26 -20.75 -2.86
N ASP A 102 -19.34 -19.78 -2.83
CA ASP A 102 -19.76 -18.38 -3.03
C ASP A 102 -20.21 -18.16 -4.48
N THR A 103 -21.53 -18.06 -4.68
CA THR A 103 -22.23 -17.74 -5.94
C THR A 103 -21.68 -16.52 -6.71
N ARG A 104 -20.83 -15.69 -6.10
CA ARG A 104 -20.25 -14.48 -6.70
C ARG A 104 -18.86 -14.69 -7.32
N ASN A 105 -18.23 -15.86 -7.13
CA ASN A 105 -17.01 -16.30 -7.84
C ASN A 105 -17.31 -16.98 -9.20
N VAL A 106 -18.56 -16.92 -9.66
CA VAL A 106 -19.06 -17.67 -10.82
C VAL A 106 -18.66 -17.04 -12.15
N LEU A 107 -18.66 -15.70 -12.27
CA LEU A 107 -18.41 -15.01 -13.55
C LEU A 107 -16.98 -15.21 -14.07
N TYR A 108 -15.99 -15.15 -13.17
CA TYR A 108 -14.61 -15.47 -13.51
C TYR A 108 -14.43 -16.92 -13.98
N ARG A 109 -15.15 -17.89 -13.38
CA ARG A 109 -15.09 -19.30 -13.81
C ARG A 109 -15.60 -19.49 -15.25
N HIS A 110 -16.61 -18.73 -15.68
CA HIS A 110 -17.05 -18.76 -17.08
C HIS A 110 -16.00 -18.22 -18.04
N PHE A 111 -15.21 -17.21 -17.62
CA PHE A 111 -14.09 -16.73 -18.41
C PHE A 111 -13.00 -17.81 -18.57
N VAL A 112 -12.65 -18.50 -17.47
CA VAL A 112 -11.76 -19.67 -17.48
C VAL A 112 -12.30 -20.78 -18.39
N GLU A 113 -13.60 -21.06 -18.34
CA GLU A 113 -14.26 -22.06 -19.17
C GLU A 113 -14.18 -21.72 -20.67
N VAL A 114 -14.40 -20.47 -21.06
CA VAL A 114 -14.24 -20.03 -22.45
C VAL A 114 -12.81 -20.16 -22.92
N VAL A 115 -11.82 -19.72 -22.12
CA VAL A 115 -10.40 -19.89 -22.46
C VAL A 115 -10.05 -21.37 -22.62
N LYS A 116 -10.58 -22.25 -21.76
CA LYS A 116 -10.40 -23.70 -21.88
C LYS A 116 -11.03 -24.27 -23.15
N LEU A 117 -12.25 -23.87 -23.51
CA LEU A 117 -12.97 -24.36 -24.68
C LEU A 117 -12.38 -23.87 -26.00
N LYS A 118 -11.93 -22.62 -26.04
CA LYS A 118 -11.41 -21.96 -27.25
C LYS A 118 -9.91 -22.12 -27.43
N ASN A 119 -9.20 -22.41 -26.35
CA ASN A 119 -7.74 -22.61 -26.33
C ASN A 119 -6.98 -21.53 -27.16
N PRO A 120 -7.24 -20.24 -26.92
CA PRO A 120 -6.65 -19.16 -27.71
C PRO A 120 -5.12 -19.14 -27.60
N LYS A 121 -4.46 -18.41 -28.51
CA LYS A 121 -3.01 -18.19 -28.43
C LYS A 121 -2.66 -17.25 -27.27
N VAL A 122 -3.51 -16.22 -27.09
CA VAL A 122 -3.36 -15.20 -26.04
C VAL A 122 -4.73 -14.92 -25.45
N PHE A 123 -4.82 -14.63 -24.16
CA PHE A 123 -5.99 -13.95 -23.61
C PHE A 123 -5.56 -12.72 -22.81
N ILE A 124 -6.45 -11.73 -22.79
CA ILE A 124 -6.30 -10.50 -22.02
C ILE A 124 -7.48 -10.38 -21.08
N ALA A 125 -7.21 -10.15 -19.80
CA ALA A 125 -8.24 -9.74 -18.86
C ALA A 125 -7.83 -8.44 -18.14
N GLU A 126 -8.71 -7.45 -18.15
CA GLU A 126 -8.51 -6.22 -17.37
C GLU A 126 -9.20 -6.35 -16.00
N ASN A 127 -8.58 -5.76 -14.97
CA ASN A 127 -9.24 -5.57 -13.70
C ASN A 127 -8.73 -4.33 -12.95
N VAL A 128 -9.49 -3.92 -11.93
CA VAL A 128 -9.08 -2.84 -11.02
C VAL A 128 -7.90 -3.27 -10.14
N ILE A 129 -7.04 -2.33 -9.76
CA ILE A 129 -5.85 -2.59 -8.93
C ILE A 129 -6.15 -3.32 -7.60
N GLY A 130 -7.37 -3.18 -7.08
CA GLY A 130 -7.83 -3.87 -5.89
C GLY A 130 -7.75 -5.39 -5.97
N ILE A 131 -7.82 -5.98 -7.17
CA ILE A 131 -7.76 -7.44 -7.37
C ILE A 131 -6.50 -8.07 -6.76
N LYS A 132 -5.36 -7.36 -6.84
CA LYS A 132 -4.05 -7.82 -6.34
C LYS A 132 -3.99 -7.97 -4.82
N THR A 133 -4.84 -7.23 -4.10
CA THR A 133 -4.90 -7.22 -2.62
C THR A 133 -6.09 -7.99 -2.04
N LEU A 134 -6.99 -8.44 -2.91
CA LEU A 134 -8.29 -8.96 -2.51
C LEU A 134 -8.18 -10.35 -1.89
N GLY A 135 -8.88 -10.58 -0.78
CA GLY A 135 -8.71 -11.80 0.02
C GLY A 135 -7.29 -11.98 0.56
N GLY A 136 -6.52 -10.88 0.73
CA GLY A 136 -5.11 -10.93 1.12
C GLY A 136 -4.17 -11.34 -0.02
N GLY A 137 -4.61 -11.22 -1.28
CA GLY A 137 -3.86 -11.65 -2.47
C GLY A 137 -4.30 -13.00 -3.03
N ALA A 138 -5.09 -13.78 -2.27
CA ALA A 138 -5.52 -15.12 -2.65
C ALA A 138 -6.35 -15.16 -3.95
N ALA A 139 -7.16 -14.12 -4.22
CA ALA A 139 -7.94 -14.05 -5.45
C ALA A 139 -7.04 -13.89 -6.69
N PHE A 140 -6.04 -13.03 -6.60
CA PHE A 140 -5.05 -12.81 -7.65
C PHE A 140 -4.21 -14.06 -7.89
N GLU A 141 -3.69 -14.69 -6.83
CA GLU A 141 -2.93 -15.95 -6.93
C GLU A 141 -3.76 -17.06 -7.57
N LYS A 142 -5.03 -17.21 -7.16
CA LYS A 142 -5.93 -18.19 -7.76
C LYS A 142 -6.16 -17.96 -9.26
N ILE A 143 -6.31 -16.71 -9.69
CA ILE A 143 -6.48 -16.39 -11.12
C ILE A 143 -5.27 -16.87 -11.92
N ILE A 144 -4.07 -16.57 -11.42
CA ILE A 144 -2.82 -17.01 -12.05
C ILE A 144 -2.73 -18.54 -12.09
N ASP A 145 -3.05 -19.22 -10.99
CA ASP A 145 -2.96 -20.67 -10.87
C ASP A 145 -3.94 -21.37 -11.84
N ASP A 146 -5.20 -20.97 -11.87
CA ASP A 146 -6.23 -21.59 -12.71
C ASP A 146 -5.87 -21.50 -14.22
N PHE A 147 -5.29 -20.39 -14.67
CA PHE A 147 -4.84 -20.26 -16.07
C PHE A 147 -3.52 -20.97 -16.33
N SER A 148 -2.63 -21.05 -15.33
CA SER A 148 -1.40 -21.82 -15.43
C SER A 148 -1.68 -23.32 -15.59
N GLU A 149 -2.69 -23.83 -14.88
CA GLU A 149 -3.20 -25.21 -15.03
C GLU A 149 -3.78 -25.48 -16.42
N LEU A 150 -4.35 -24.47 -17.09
CA LEU A 150 -4.81 -24.56 -18.48
C LEU A 150 -3.68 -24.51 -19.52
N GLY A 151 -2.42 -24.35 -19.11
CA GLY A 151 -1.28 -24.33 -20.01
C GLY A 151 -0.92 -22.95 -20.54
N TYR A 152 -1.21 -21.89 -19.79
CA TYR A 152 -0.81 -20.51 -20.11
C TYR A 152 0.26 -20.03 -19.14
N THR A 153 1.22 -19.25 -19.64
CA THR A 153 2.10 -18.45 -18.79
C THR A 153 1.52 -17.06 -18.66
N MET A 154 1.40 -16.62 -17.41
CA MET A 154 0.78 -15.36 -17.07
C MET A 154 1.79 -14.23 -16.97
N SER A 155 1.33 -13.02 -17.21
CA SER A 155 1.93 -11.75 -16.82
C SER A 155 0.80 -10.84 -16.34
N ALA A 156 1.05 -10.00 -15.34
CA ALA A 156 0.00 -9.18 -14.72
C ALA A 156 0.53 -7.79 -14.30
N PRO A 157 1.07 -6.98 -15.23
CA PRO A 157 1.54 -5.64 -14.96
C PRO A 157 0.44 -4.74 -14.38
N THR A 158 0.84 -3.84 -13.48
CA THR A 158 0.02 -2.68 -13.10
C THR A 158 0.42 -1.52 -14.01
N VAL A 159 -0.54 -0.92 -14.71
CA VAL A 159 -0.30 0.16 -15.66
C VAL A 159 -1.15 1.38 -15.31
N ASN A 160 -0.60 2.58 -15.49
CA ASN A 160 -1.39 3.82 -15.46
C ASN A 160 -1.78 4.17 -16.90
N ALA A 161 -3.07 4.40 -17.16
CA ALA A 161 -3.54 4.81 -18.48
C ALA A 161 -2.87 6.09 -18.99
N LYS A 162 -2.46 7.03 -18.10
CA LYS A 162 -1.79 8.28 -18.49
C LYS A 162 -0.51 8.07 -19.31
N ASN A 163 0.22 7.00 -19.00
CA ASN A 163 1.45 6.61 -19.71
C ASN A 163 1.19 6.04 -21.12
N PHE A 164 -0.08 5.91 -21.53
CA PHE A 164 -0.51 5.36 -22.81
C PHE A 164 -1.36 6.35 -23.62
N GLY A 165 -1.14 7.65 -23.42
CA GLY A 165 -1.83 8.71 -24.17
C GLY A 165 -3.31 8.87 -23.81
N VAL A 166 -3.69 8.45 -22.60
CA VAL A 166 -5.04 8.67 -22.04
C VAL A 166 -4.97 9.87 -21.11
N PRO A 167 -5.82 10.89 -21.25
CA PRO A 167 -5.82 12.10 -20.41
C PRO A 167 -6.47 11.84 -19.03
N GLN A 168 -6.07 10.76 -18.35
CA GLN A 168 -6.68 10.31 -17.11
C GLN A 168 -5.70 9.51 -16.25
N ASP A 169 -5.60 9.86 -14.97
CA ASP A 169 -4.96 9.00 -13.98
C ASP A 169 -5.88 7.81 -13.65
N ARG A 170 -5.52 6.63 -14.18
CA ARG A 170 -6.32 5.40 -14.10
C ARG A 170 -5.42 4.17 -14.05
N MET A 171 -5.13 3.72 -12.83
CA MET A 171 -4.37 2.49 -12.58
C MET A 171 -5.20 1.23 -12.84
N ARG A 172 -4.67 0.28 -13.63
CA ARG A 172 -5.29 -1.01 -13.94
C ARG A 172 -4.29 -2.16 -13.91
N VAL A 173 -4.81 -3.35 -13.68
CA VAL A 173 -4.06 -4.60 -13.80
C VAL A 173 -4.48 -5.26 -15.11
N VAL A 174 -3.49 -5.56 -15.96
CA VAL A 174 -3.73 -6.23 -17.24
C VAL A 174 -3.17 -7.64 -17.13
N PHE A 175 -4.05 -8.64 -17.01
CA PHE A 175 -3.66 -10.04 -17.10
C PHE A 175 -3.42 -10.41 -18.56
N ILE A 176 -2.25 -10.94 -18.84
CA ILE A 176 -1.81 -11.39 -20.15
C ILE A 176 -1.45 -12.86 -20.02
N GLY A 177 -2.27 -13.75 -20.57
CA GLY A 177 -1.97 -15.17 -20.63
C GLY A 177 -1.54 -15.58 -22.02
N ILE A 178 -0.33 -16.12 -22.15
CA ILE A 178 0.20 -16.64 -23.43
C ILE A 178 0.31 -18.15 -23.33
N ARG A 179 -0.16 -18.88 -24.34
CA ARG A 179 -0.11 -20.34 -24.33
C ARG A 179 1.33 -20.85 -24.31
N ASN A 180 1.61 -21.89 -23.51
CA ASN A 180 2.97 -22.33 -23.19
C ASN A 180 3.79 -22.83 -24.40
N ASP A 181 3.13 -23.33 -25.45
CA ASP A 181 3.76 -23.72 -26.71
C ASP A 181 4.31 -22.52 -27.50
N ILE A 182 3.82 -21.30 -27.21
CA ILE A 182 4.21 -20.06 -27.89
C ILE A 182 5.31 -19.33 -27.11
N CYS A 183 5.17 -19.20 -25.78
CA CYS A 183 6.13 -18.43 -24.97
C CYS A 183 7.18 -19.28 -24.26
N HIS A 184 7.21 -20.60 -24.44
CA HIS A 184 8.19 -21.50 -23.78
C HIS A 184 8.29 -21.30 -22.27
N LYS A 185 7.17 -20.97 -21.61
CA LYS A 185 7.06 -20.65 -20.18
C LYS A 185 7.73 -19.35 -19.71
N GLY A 186 8.09 -18.46 -20.63
CA GLY A 186 8.50 -17.09 -20.29
C GLY A 186 7.31 -16.17 -20.07
N ALA A 187 7.36 -15.33 -19.05
CA ALA A 187 6.33 -14.32 -18.82
C ALA A 187 6.58 -13.09 -19.70
N TYR A 188 5.53 -12.52 -20.27
CA TYR A 188 5.66 -11.35 -21.15
C TYR A 188 6.04 -10.10 -20.37
N ILE A 189 7.05 -9.39 -20.87
CA ILE A 189 7.49 -8.10 -20.35
C ILE A 189 6.64 -7.02 -21.01
N PHE A 190 5.61 -6.54 -20.31
CA PHE A 190 4.76 -5.48 -20.81
C PHE A 190 5.44 -4.11 -20.64
N PRO A 191 5.46 -3.23 -21.66
CA PRO A 191 6.10 -1.93 -21.55
C PRO A 191 5.40 -1.04 -20.53
N ALA A 192 6.16 -0.23 -19.78
CA ALA A 192 5.63 0.69 -18.77
C ALA A 192 4.83 1.88 -19.35
N GLY A 193 4.90 2.06 -20.69
CA GLY A 193 4.42 3.24 -21.39
C GLY A 193 5.49 4.34 -21.39
N ASP A 194 5.67 5.00 -22.53
CA ASP A 194 6.57 6.15 -22.73
C ASP A 194 5.90 7.14 -23.69
N MET A 195 4.56 7.21 -23.65
CA MET A 195 3.83 8.18 -24.43
C MET A 195 3.74 9.49 -23.67
N ARG A 196 3.82 10.60 -24.41
CA ARG A 196 3.57 11.94 -23.88
C ARG A 196 2.20 11.97 -23.20
N GLU A 197 2.16 12.54 -22.00
CA GLU A 197 0.90 12.78 -21.30
C GLU A 197 0.01 13.74 -22.11
N VAL A 198 -1.28 13.44 -22.15
CA VAL A 198 -2.29 14.23 -22.88
C VAL A 198 -3.10 15.00 -21.85
N SER A 199 -3.08 16.33 -21.91
CA SER A 199 -3.79 17.17 -20.96
C SER A 199 -5.30 17.21 -21.21
N LEU A 200 -6.07 17.65 -20.21
CA LEU A 200 -7.50 17.96 -20.33
C LEU A 200 -7.76 18.99 -21.43
N ARG A 201 -6.88 19.98 -21.60
CA ARG A 201 -6.97 20.98 -22.69
C ARG A 201 -7.02 20.32 -24.05
N GLU A 202 -6.14 19.36 -24.30
CA GLU A 202 -6.07 18.66 -25.58
C GLU A 202 -7.22 17.66 -25.76
N ALA A 203 -7.57 16.94 -24.69
CA ALA A 203 -8.65 15.96 -24.72
C ALA A 203 -10.01 16.58 -25.03
N LEU A 204 -10.26 17.76 -24.46
CA LEU A 204 -11.52 18.49 -24.56
C LEU A 204 -11.52 19.52 -25.69
N ALA A 205 -10.39 19.70 -26.39
CA ALA A 205 -10.29 20.61 -27.54
C ALA A 205 -11.31 20.24 -28.63
N ASP A 206 -11.91 21.26 -29.25
CA ASP A 206 -12.89 21.14 -30.34
C ASP A 206 -14.12 20.26 -30.04
N LEU A 207 -14.44 19.99 -28.77
CA LEU A 207 -15.75 19.49 -28.42
C LEU A 207 -16.81 20.60 -28.65
N PRO A 208 -18.03 20.23 -29.05
CA PRO A 208 -19.11 21.21 -29.15
C PRO A 208 -19.41 21.82 -27.77
N PRO A 209 -20.05 23.00 -27.74
CA PRO A 209 -20.52 23.59 -26.48
C PRO A 209 -21.30 22.58 -25.64
N VAL A 210 -21.04 22.58 -24.33
CA VAL A 210 -21.64 21.59 -23.42
C VAL A 210 -23.14 21.82 -23.30
N ASP A 211 -23.91 20.78 -23.57
CA ASP A 211 -25.32 20.70 -23.23
C ASP A 211 -25.46 20.29 -21.76
N MET A 212 -26.25 21.04 -20.99
CA MET A 212 -26.47 20.73 -19.57
C MET A 212 -27.34 19.49 -19.36
N GLU A 213 -28.08 19.05 -20.38
CA GLU A 213 -28.77 17.75 -20.39
C GLU A 213 -27.77 16.57 -20.40
N ASP A 214 -26.56 16.79 -20.92
CA ASP A 214 -25.48 15.80 -20.95
C ASP A 214 -24.68 15.77 -19.63
N VAL A 215 -25.04 16.62 -18.65
CA VAL A 215 -24.35 16.79 -17.36
C VAL A 215 -25.23 16.30 -16.21
N CYS A 216 -24.67 15.48 -15.32
CA CYS A 216 -25.40 15.02 -14.13
C CYS A 216 -25.70 16.18 -13.15
N GLN A 217 -26.98 16.54 -13.06
CA GLN A 217 -27.50 17.60 -12.17
C GLN A 217 -27.84 17.13 -10.75
N ALA A 218 -27.50 15.88 -10.39
CA ALA A 218 -27.80 15.36 -9.06
C ALA A 218 -27.05 16.14 -7.96
N PRO A 219 -27.67 16.34 -6.77
CA PRO A 219 -26.99 16.97 -5.65
C PRO A 219 -25.66 16.30 -5.30
N PHE A 220 -24.69 17.10 -4.89
CA PHE A 220 -23.40 16.60 -4.43
C PHE A 220 -23.53 15.99 -3.03
N SER A 221 -23.07 14.75 -2.85
CA SER A 221 -23.11 14.08 -1.55
C SER A 221 -21.93 14.51 -0.67
N SER A 222 -22.03 14.30 0.64
CA SER A 222 -20.90 14.52 1.57
C SER A 222 -19.64 13.77 1.13
N ARG A 223 -19.78 12.53 0.63
CA ARG A 223 -18.67 11.75 0.05
C ARG A 223 -18.08 12.37 -1.22
N TYR A 224 -18.88 13.05 -2.03
CA TYR A 224 -18.36 13.78 -3.18
C TYR A 224 -17.51 14.96 -2.69
N MET A 225 -18.08 15.72 -1.76
CA MET A 225 -17.46 16.90 -1.13
C MET A 225 -16.29 16.55 -0.22
N SER A 226 -15.92 15.28 -0.07
CA SER A 226 -14.86 14.88 0.86
C SER A 226 -13.45 14.99 0.29
N ARG A 227 -13.34 15.28 -1.01
CA ARG A 227 -12.07 15.37 -1.74
C ARG A 227 -12.16 16.48 -2.77
N ASN A 228 -11.01 17.00 -3.19
CA ASN A 228 -10.97 17.77 -4.43
C ASN A 228 -11.43 16.87 -5.60
N ARG A 229 -12.26 17.42 -6.48
CA ARG A 229 -12.84 16.75 -7.65
C ARG A 229 -12.57 17.48 -8.95
N ARG A 230 -11.77 18.54 -8.93
CA ARG A 230 -11.47 19.38 -10.08
C ARG A 230 -9.96 19.41 -10.30
N ARG A 231 -9.56 19.34 -11.57
CA ARG A 231 -8.18 19.54 -12.04
C ARG A 231 -8.13 20.68 -13.06
N GLU A 232 -6.96 21.27 -13.28
CA GLU A 232 -6.77 22.33 -14.26
C GLU A 232 -6.75 21.77 -15.70
N TYR A 233 -6.85 22.68 -16.68
CA TYR A 233 -6.73 22.30 -18.08
C TYR A 233 -5.36 21.72 -18.46
N ALA A 234 -4.31 22.04 -17.71
CA ALA A 234 -2.95 21.54 -17.94
C ALA A 234 -2.79 20.06 -17.56
N ASP A 235 -3.63 19.56 -16.65
CA ASP A 235 -3.45 18.24 -16.04
C ASP A 235 -4.20 17.14 -16.79
N VAL A 236 -3.96 15.89 -16.40
CA VAL A 236 -4.82 14.75 -16.74
C VAL A 236 -6.02 14.68 -15.79
N SER A 237 -7.16 14.17 -16.23
CA SER A 237 -8.35 13.99 -15.37
C SER A 237 -8.11 12.99 -14.23
N PHE A 238 -8.85 13.15 -13.13
CA PHE A 238 -9.10 12.02 -12.21
C PHE A 238 -9.78 10.85 -12.93
N THR A 239 -9.69 9.64 -12.36
CA THR A 239 -10.40 8.46 -12.88
C THR A 239 -11.89 8.75 -13.09
N ILE A 240 -12.41 8.48 -14.29
CA ILE A 240 -13.84 8.56 -14.61
C ILE A 240 -14.56 7.35 -13.99
N PRO A 241 -15.46 7.54 -13.00
CA PRO A 241 -16.13 6.44 -12.34
C PRO A 241 -17.39 6.03 -13.10
N ALA A 242 -17.83 4.78 -12.91
CA ALA A 242 -19.09 4.25 -13.44
C ALA A 242 -20.33 4.72 -12.66
N MET A 243 -20.28 5.93 -12.10
CA MET A 243 -21.35 6.54 -11.30
C MET A 243 -21.42 8.03 -11.62
N ALA A 244 -22.48 8.46 -12.30
CA ALA A 244 -22.68 9.84 -12.75
C ALA A 244 -22.48 10.87 -11.62
N LYS A 245 -23.01 10.58 -10.42
CA LYS A 245 -22.92 11.47 -9.25
C LYS A 245 -21.50 11.69 -8.73
N GLN A 246 -20.56 10.82 -9.09
CA GLN A 246 -19.16 10.84 -8.65
C GLN A 246 -18.19 11.32 -9.73
N VAL A 247 -18.69 11.67 -10.93
CA VAL A 247 -17.88 12.18 -12.03
C VAL A 247 -17.16 13.47 -11.60
N PRO A 248 -15.87 13.65 -11.97
CA PRO A 248 -15.11 14.86 -11.66
C PRO A 248 -15.79 16.14 -12.14
N LEU A 249 -15.44 17.25 -11.52
CA LEU A 249 -15.81 18.58 -12.00
C LEU A 249 -15.06 18.90 -13.29
N SER A 250 -15.72 19.67 -14.16
CA SER A 250 -15.06 20.22 -15.34
C SER A 250 -13.97 21.23 -14.95
N PRO A 251 -12.87 21.31 -15.71
CA PRO A 251 -11.86 22.37 -15.54
C PRO A 251 -12.45 23.79 -15.67
N ASP A 252 -13.61 23.97 -16.31
CA ASP A 252 -14.38 25.24 -16.35
C ASP A 252 -14.97 25.66 -14.99
N SER A 253 -15.05 24.73 -14.03
CA SER A 253 -15.58 25.04 -12.71
C SER A 253 -14.59 25.88 -11.92
N GLY A 254 -15.08 26.77 -11.05
CA GLY A 254 -14.22 27.66 -10.25
C GLY A 254 -13.36 26.94 -9.20
N GLY A 255 -13.52 25.62 -9.05
CA GLY A 255 -12.67 24.76 -8.22
C GLY A 255 -13.29 24.35 -6.89
N MET A 256 -12.47 23.74 -6.03
CA MET A 256 -12.85 23.34 -4.68
C MET A 256 -11.79 23.81 -3.69
N ARG A 257 -12.21 24.47 -2.62
CA ARG A 257 -11.33 24.89 -1.53
C ARG A 257 -11.40 23.85 -0.41
N TYR A 258 -10.24 23.46 0.09
CA TYR A 258 -10.13 22.63 1.29
C TYR A 258 -10.68 23.38 2.51
N VAL A 259 -11.47 22.70 3.34
CA VAL A 259 -12.05 23.29 4.55
C VAL A 259 -11.71 22.47 5.79
N ASP A 260 -11.84 21.14 5.71
CA ASP A 260 -11.52 20.21 6.79
C ASP A 260 -11.29 18.79 6.21
N VAL A 261 -10.86 17.84 7.04
CA VAL A 261 -10.73 16.43 6.65
C VAL A 261 -12.06 15.92 6.12
N ASP A 262 -12.04 15.33 4.93
CA ASP A 262 -13.25 14.87 4.25
C ASP A 262 -14.27 15.99 4.00
N ARG A 263 -13.83 17.25 3.89
CA ARG A 263 -14.68 18.40 3.57
C ARG A 263 -13.99 19.45 2.70
N PHE A 264 -14.56 19.64 1.51
CA PHE A 264 -14.26 20.70 0.55
C PHE A 264 -15.51 21.52 0.28
N GLU A 265 -15.33 22.77 -0.13
CA GLU A 265 -16.39 23.67 -0.55
C GLU A 265 -16.14 24.15 -1.98
N PHE A 266 -17.20 24.33 -2.77
CA PHE A 266 -17.05 24.86 -4.13
C PHE A 266 -16.61 26.31 -4.12
N VAL A 267 -15.73 26.66 -5.06
CA VAL A 267 -15.38 28.03 -5.38
C VAL A 267 -16.12 28.41 -6.65
N GLY A 268 -17.02 29.40 -6.57
CA GLY A 268 -17.80 29.87 -7.73
C GLY A 268 -18.75 28.83 -8.32
N ALA A 269 -18.98 28.94 -9.63
CA ALA A 269 -19.84 28.02 -10.37
C ALA A 269 -19.15 26.66 -10.56
N ASN A 270 -19.94 25.58 -10.47
CA ASN A 270 -19.45 24.22 -10.60
C ASN A 270 -20.36 23.40 -11.51
N ARG A 271 -19.74 22.54 -12.33
CA ARG A 271 -20.45 21.51 -13.10
C ARG A 271 -19.59 20.25 -13.16
N ARG A 272 -20.24 19.09 -13.14
CA ARG A 272 -19.55 17.84 -13.50
C ARG A 272 -19.18 17.86 -14.98
N LEU A 273 -18.17 17.08 -15.36
CA LEU A 273 -17.93 16.76 -16.76
C LEU A 273 -19.19 16.11 -17.36
N SER A 274 -19.60 16.55 -18.55
CA SER A 274 -20.64 15.89 -19.34
C SER A 274 -20.22 14.47 -19.72
N TYR A 275 -21.18 13.62 -20.11
CA TYR A 275 -20.82 12.28 -20.56
C TYR A 275 -19.92 12.32 -21.81
N ARG A 276 -20.04 13.34 -22.67
CA ARG A 276 -19.20 13.51 -23.86
C ARG A 276 -17.76 13.85 -23.52
N GLU A 277 -17.56 14.76 -22.58
CA GLU A 277 -16.22 15.08 -22.05
C GLU A 277 -15.61 13.85 -21.36
N ALA A 278 -16.41 13.12 -20.57
CA ALA A 278 -15.97 11.87 -19.93
C ALA A 278 -15.60 10.78 -20.97
N ALA A 279 -16.34 10.68 -22.08
CA ALA A 279 -16.05 9.76 -23.19
C ALA A 279 -14.75 10.15 -23.91
N ALA A 280 -14.54 11.45 -24.17
CA ALA A 280 -13.30 11.97 -24.74
C ALA A 280 -12.09 11.68 -23.84
N ILE A 281 -12.25 11.83 -22.51
CA ILE A 281 -11.21 11.49 -21.52
C ILE A 281 -10.92 9.99 -21.48
N GLN A 282 -11.93 9.14 -21.68
CA GLN A 282 -11.76 7.69 -21.87
C GLN A 282 -11.28 7.34 -23.30
N THR A 283 -10.96 8.34 -24.13
CA THR A 283 -10.44 8.22 -25.49
C THR A 283 -11.37 7.53 -26.48
N PHE A 284 -12.68 7.54 -26.22
CA PHE A 284 -13.66 7.12 -27.20
C PHE A 284 -13.70 8.07 -28.41
N PRO A 285 -14.12 7.59 -29.60
CA PRO A 285 -14.36 8.45 -30.74
C PRO A 285 -15.34 9.58 -30.39
N ARG A 286 -15.05 10.81 -30.83
CA ARG A 286 -15.83 12.00 -30.48
C ARG A 286 -17.30 11.90 -30.89
N ASP A 287 -17.57 11.29 -32.04
CA ASP A 287 -18.93 11.14 -32.60
C ASP A 287 -19.60 9.82 -32.17
N MET A 288 -19.03 9.11 -31.18
CA MET A 288 -19.61 7.87 -30.69
C MET A 288 -20.96 8.12 -30.00
N VAL A 289 -21.96 7.34 -30.41
CA VAL A 289 -23.29 7.38 -29.82
C VAL A 289 -23.37 6.36 -28.70
N PHE A 290 -23.76 6.83 -27.51
CA PHE A 290 -24.04 5.97 -26.35
C PHE A 290 -25.55 5.86 -26.13
N CYS A 291 -26.05 4.64 -26.02
CA CYS A 291 -27.45 4.31 -25.74
C CYS A 291 -27.77 4.38 -24.25
N GLY A 292 -29.07 4.51 -23.94
CA GLY A 292 -29.59 4.55 -22.56
C GLY A 292 -29.72 5.96 -21.99
N ASP A 293 -30.17 6.02 -20.74
CA ASP A 293 -30.26 7.27 -19.98
C ASP A 293 -28.87 7.80 -19.57
N LEU A 294 -28.83 9.02 -19.02
CA LEU A 294 -27.58 9.67 -18.66
C LEU A 294 -26.74 8.84 -17.67
N ASP A 295 -27.37 8.22 -16.67
CA ASP A 295 -26.69 7.38 -15.69
C ASP A 295 -26.08 6.13 -16.35
N SER A 296 -26.80 5.51 -17.29
CA SER A 296 -26.33 4.38 -18.09
C SER A 296 -25.13 4.76 -18.96
N LYS A 297 -25.17 5.93 -19.63
CA LYS A 297 -24.05 6.44 -20.43
C LYS A 297 -22.78 6.59 -19.58
N TYR A 298 -22.87 7.26 -18.42
CA TYR A 298 -21.70 7.38 -17.52
C TYR A 298 -21.21 6.03 -17.00
N LYS A 299 -22.12 5.09 -16.71
CA LYS A 299 -21.75 3.74 -16.27
C LYS A 299 -20.98 2.98 -17.35
N GLN A 300 -21.43 3.06 -18.60
CA GLN A 300 -20.75 2.47 -19.77
C GLN A 300 -19.34 3.06 -19.92
N ILE A 301 -19.22 4.38 -19.90
CA ILE A 301 -17.94 5.10 -20.06
C ILE A 301 -16.98 4.79 -18.91
N GLY A 302 -17.43 4.87 -17.66
CA GLY A 302 -16.57 4.68 -16.49
C GLY A 302 -16.08 3.24 -16.30
N ASN A 303 -16.87 2.24 -16.70
CA ASN A 303 -16.49 0.82 -16.64
C ASN A 303 -15.55 0.42 -17.79
N ALA A 304 -15.53 1.14 -18.90
CA ALA A 304 -14.71 0.78 -20.05
C ALA A 304 -13.20 0.86 -19.75
N VAL A 305 -12.43 0.03 -20.45
CA VAL A 305 -10.99 0.26 -20.64
C VAL A 305 -10.85 1.42 -21.62
N PRO A 306 -10.03 2.45 -21.33
CA PRO A 306 -9.80 3.54 -22.28
C PRO A 306 -9.28 3.00 -23.62
N VAL A 307 -9.83 3.48 -24.74
CA VAL A 307 -9.55 2.96 -26.08
C VAL A 307 -8.05 3.04 -26.43
N LYS A 308 -7.35 4.11 -26.06
CA LYS A 308 -5.91 4.25 -26.31
C LYS A 308 -5.05 3.27 -25.51
N LEU A 309 -5.44 2.97 -24.27
CA LEU A 309 -4.79 1.91 -23.49
C LEU A 309 -5.05 0.54 -24.14
N ALA A 310 -6.28 0.27 -24.58
CA ALA A 310 -6.62 -0.96 -25.29
C ALA A 310 -5.86 -1.10 -26.63
N GLU A 311 -5.68 -0.01 -27.36
CA GLU A 311 -4.84 0.06 -28.57
C GLU A 311 -3.38 -0.31 -28.28
N ALA A 312 -2.81 0.18 -27.17
CA ALA A 312 -1.46 -0.17 -26.76
C ALA A 312 -1.34 -1.66 -26.41
N ILE A 313 -2.31 -2.20 -25.66
CA ILE A 313 -2.37 -3.64 -25.36
C ILE A 313 -2.48 -4.46 -26.66
N ALA A 314 -3.33 -4.05 -27.60
CA ALA A 314 -3.50 -4.74 -28.87
C ALA A 314 -2.23 -4.73 -29.73
N VAL A 315 -1.42 -3.66 -29.68
CA VAL A 315 -0.10 -3.61 -30.32
C VAL A 315 0.83 -4.68 -29.74
N GLU A 316 0.88 -4.81 -28.42
CA GLU A 316 1.70 -5.85 -27.75
C GLU A 316 1.20 -7.27 -28.07
N VAL A 317 -0.11 -7.50 -28.08
CA VAL A 317 -0.68 -8.80 -28.49
C VAL A 317 -0.33 -9.12 -29.94
N LYS A 318 -0.38 -8.12 -30.84
CA LYS A 318 0.02 -8.32 -32.24
C LYS A 318 1.50 -8.67 -32.35
N LYS A 319 2.37 -8.08 -31.54
CA LYS A 319 3.80 -8.48 -31.46
C LYS A 319 3.94 -9.93 -31.01
N ILE A 320 3.23 -10.34 -29.95
CA ILE A 320 3.23 -11.72 -29.46
C ILE A 320 2.85 -12.71 -30.59
N LEU A 321 1.81 -12.39 -31.35
CA LEU A 321 1.26 -13.29 -32.38
C LEU A 321 2.06 -13.33 -33.69
N THR A 322 2.95 -12.35 -33.94
CA THR A 322 3.65 -12.22 -35.23
C THR A 322 5.17 -12.36 -35.13
N THR A 323 5.75 -12.23 -33.94
CA THR A 323 7.20 -12.33 -33.74
C THR A 323 7.64 -13.78 -33.83
N LYS A 324 8.69 -14.06 -34.62
CA LYS A 324 9.23 -15.42 -34.81
C LYS A 324 9.97 -15.94 -33.58
N ASP A 325 10.69 -15.05 -32.88
CA ASP A 325 11.41 -15.35 -31.65
C ASP A 325 10.96 -14.38 -30.55
N LEU A 326 10.14 -14.90 -29.63
CA LEU A 326 9.60 -14.12 -28.52
C LEU A 326 10.59 -13.95 -27.37
N THR A 327 11.69 -14.72 -27.35
CA THR A 327 12.66 -14.75 -26.24
C THR A 327 13.07 -13.35 -25.73
N PRO A 328 13.32 -12.33 -26.57
CA PRO A 328 13.71 -10.99 -26.10
C PRO A 328 12.61 -10.22 -25.37
N LEU A 329 11.35 -10.61 -25.54
CA LEU A 329 10.17 -9.99 -24.93
C LEU A 329 9.67 -10.76 -23.70
N LEU A 330 10.38 -11.84 -23.34
CA LEU A 330 9.99 -12.74 -22.28
C LEU A 330 11.02 -12.71 -21.14
N ASN A 331 10.51 -12.64 -19.93
CA ASN A 331 11.28 -12.89 -18.73
C ASN A 331 11.25 -14.42 -18.46
N ILE A 332 12.19 -15.13 -19.06
CA ILE A 332 12.33 -16.60 -18.89
C ILE A 332 13.06 -16.95 -17.60
N GLU A 333 14.01 -16.11 -17.18
CA GLU A 333 14.83 -16.35 -15.99
C GLU A 333 14.04 -16.23 -14.69
N ASN A 334 13.10 -15.28 -14.63
CA ASN A 334 12.23 -15.09 -13.47
C ASN A 334 10.80 -14.67 -13.88
N PRO A 335 10.02 -15.58 -14.50
CA PRO A 335 8.66 -15.29 -14.94
C PRO A 335 7.75 -14.80 -13.81
N GLU A 336 8.03 -15.25 -12.57
CA GLU A 336 7.24 -14.87 -11.38
C GLU A 336 7.31 -13.37 -11.07
N LYS A 337 8.37 -12.66 -11.50
CA LYS A 337 8.50 -11.21 -11.32
C LYS A 337 7.40 -10.43 -12.06
N GLU A 338 7.01 -10.89 -13.24
CA GLU A 338 5.96 -10.26 -14.05
C GLU A 338 4.55 -10.62 -13.55
N ILE A 339 4.48 -11.64 -12.70
CA ILE A 339 3.28 -12.14 -12.04
C ILE A 339 3.26 -11.69 -10.58
N GLU A 340 4.20 -10.84 -10.16
CA GLU A 340 4.18 -10.32 -8.81
C GLU A 340 2.84 -9.60 -8.62
N ALA A 341 2.07 -10.16 -7.68
CA ALA A 341 1.08 -9.36 -7.01
C ALA A 341 1.84 -8.11 -6.61
N ASP A 342 1.36 -6.97 -7.10
CA ASP A 342 1.73 -5.66 -6.61
C ASP A 342 1.33 -5.70 -5.13
N ARG A 343 2.24 -6.25 -4.32
CA ARG A 343 2.71 -5.59 -3.14
C ARG A 343 3.13 -4.24 -3.74
N ARG A 344 2.24 -3.27 -3.97
CA ARG A 344 1.91 -2.26 -2.94
C ARG A 344 2.55 -2.62 -1.61
N ILE A 345 3.87 -2.62 -1.70
CA ILE A 345 4.90 -2.28 -0.77
C ILE A 345 4.25 -1.52 0.37
N ASN A 346 3.78 -2.32 1.32
CA ASN A 346 3.87 -2.00 2.73
C ASN A 346 3.18 -0.67 3.08
N ASP A 347 1.87 -0.51 2.88
CA ASP A 347 1.13 0.64 3.43
C ASP A 347 1.50 0.84 4.91
N LYS A 348 1.72 -0.22 5.69
CA LYS A 348 2.21 -0.07 7.07
C LYS A 348 3.60 0.55 7.21
N VAL A 349 4.57 0.18 6.39
CA VAL A 349 5.94 0.73 6.48
C VAL A 349 6.03 2.08 5.78
N LYS A 350 5.37 2.28 4.64
CA LYS A 350 5.23 3.58 3.99
C LYS A 350 4.47 4.56 4.88
N ASN A 351 3.32 4.19 5.45
CA ASN A 351 2.58 5.05 6.40
C ASN A 351 3.39 5.30 7.67
N GLY A 352 4.18 4.32 8.13
CA GLY A 352 5.10 4.49 9.25
C GLY A 352 6.16 5.54 8.94
N LYS A 353 6.88 5.38 7.83
CA LYS A 353 7.93 6.31 7.35
C LYS A 353 7.37 7.69 6.98
N ALA A 354 6.15 7.77 6.46
CA ALA A 354 5.46 9.03 6.22
C ALA A 354 5.10 9.75 7.53
N PHE A 355 4.65 9.00 8.55
CA PHE A 355 4.42 9.58 9.87
C PHE A 355 5.71 10.02 10.57
N GLU A 356 6.83 9.32 10.35
CA GLU A 356 8.17 9.75 10.77
C GLU A 356 8.54 11.10 10.14
N TYR A 357 8.38 11.25 8.81
CA TYR A 357 8.64 12.53 8.14
C TYR A 357 7.74 13.66 8.67
N ALA A 358 6.43 13.43 8.74
CA ALA A 358 5.48 14.42 9.25
C ALA A 358 5.82 14.86 10.69
N SER A 359 6.21 13.92 11.55
CA SER A 359 6.63 14.22 12.92
C SER A 359 7.91 15.06 12.99
N LEU A 360 8.87 14.83 12.10
CA LEU A 360 10.10 15.61 12.02
C LEU A 360 9.81 17.04 11.55
N ILE A 361 9.03 17.18 10.48
CA ILE A 361 8.68 18.48 9.90
C ILE A 361 7.78 19.29 10.84
N GLU A 362 6.74 18.68 11.42
CA GLU A 362 5.87 19.39 12.36
C GLU A 362 6.58 19.78 13.66
N LEU A 363 7.59 19.02 14.09
CA LEU A 363 8.44 19.44 15.20
C LEU A 363 9.32 20.65 14.83
N TYR A 364 9.99 20.62 13.69
CA TYR A 364 10.76 21.77 13.19
C TYR A 364 9.89 23.03 13.15
N ASN A 365 8.71 22.87 12.57
CA ASN A 365 7.68 23.88 12.44
C ASN A 365 7.22 24.43 13.78
N GLU A 366 6.91 23.58 14.75
CA GLU A 366 6.46 23.99 16.08
C GLU A 366 7.59 24.71 16.86
N LEU A 367 8.84 24.27 16.74
CA LEU A 367 9.99 24.94 17.36
C LEU A 367 10.10 26.40 16.89
N LEU A 368 9.89 26.66 15.60
CA LEU A 368 9.85 28.03 15.08
C LEU A 368 8.72 28.86 15.73
N HIS A 369 7.56 28.25 15.97
CA HIS A 369 6.44 28.90 16.67
C HIS A 369 6.75 29.17 18.14
N THR A 370 7.58 28.35 18.80
CA THR A 370 8.00 28.56 20.19
C THR A 370 9.19 29.50 20.35
N GLY A 371 9.58 30.20 19.28
CA GLY A 371 10.56 31.28 19.30
C GLY A 371 11.97 30.89 18.89
N TRP A 372 12.17 29.66 18.38
CA TRP A 372 13.42 29.30 17.69
C TRP A 372 13.48 30.03 16.35
N LYS A 373 14.68 30.38 15.90
CA LYS A 373 14.89 30.99 14.59
C LYS A 373 15.41 29.97 13.59
N GLN A 374 15.17 30.22 12.30
CA GLN A 374 15.60 29.34 11.22
C GLN A 374 17.12 29.14 11.21
N GLU A 375 17.91 30.18 11.52
CA GLU A 375 19.38 30.09 11.61
C GLU A 375 19.89 29.26 12.80
N GLN A 376 19.01 28.91 13.74
CA GLN A 376 19.31 28.08 14.91
C GLN A 376 18.99 26.61 14.70
N LEU A 377 18.20 26.27 13.67
CA LEU A 377 17.69 24.92 13.46
C LEU A 377 18.22 24.33 12.14
N GLU A 378 18.75 23.12 12.22
CA GLU A 378 19.19 22.33 11.08
C GLU A 378 18.41 21.02 10.99
N ILE A 379 18.12 20.57 9.77
CA ILE A 379 17.64 19.22 9.50
C ILE A 379 18.74 18.47 8.77
N GLU A 380 19.19 17.35 9.32
CA GLU A 380 20.18 16.49 8.67
C GLU A 380 19.54 15.73 7.50
N ARG A 381 19.77 16.22 6.27
CA ARG A 381 19.19 15.66 5.02
C ARG A 381 19.99 14.49 4.45
N ASP A 382 20.31 13.51 5.30
CA ASP A 382 21.05 12.31 4.91
C ASP A 382 20.17 11.30 4.13
N LYS A 383 20.72 10.12 3.83
CA LYS A 383 19.97 9.05 3.14
C LYS A 383 18.71 8.62 3.93
N ASN A 384 18.74 8.65 5.26
CA ASN A 384 17.61 8.24 6.09
C ASN A 384 16.48 9.27 6.01
N TYR A 385 16.82 10.57 6.05
CA TYR A 385 15.87 11.65 5.80
C TYR A 385 15.24 11.51 4.42
N GLN A 386 16.04 11.35 3.37
CA GLN A 386 15.53 11.18 2.01
C GLN A 386 14.61 9.96 1.86
N ASN A 387 14.80 8.91 2.66
CA ASN A 387 13.93 7.73 2.62
C ASN A 387 12.54 8.01 3.22
N ILE A 388 12.47 8.69 4.37
CA ILE A 388 11.20 9.07 4.99
C ILE A 388 10.49 10.16 4.19
N GLU A 389 11.25 11.09 3.61
CA GLU A 389 10.77 12.13 2.71
C GLU A 389 10.15 11.51 1.45
N ARG A 390 10.84 10.62 0.75
CA ARG A 390 10.26 9.91 -0.40
C ARG A 390 9.03 9.09 -0.05
N ALA A 391 8.97 8.51 1.16
CA ALA A 391 7.80 7.78 1.60
C ALA A 391 6.60 8.72 1.78
N TYR A 392 6.80 9.87 2.44
CA TYR A 392 5.80 10.90 2.63
C TYR A 392 5.39 11.56 1.31
N GLN A 393 6.35 11.93 0.47
CA GLN A 393 6.14 12.42 -0.89
C GLN A 393 5.46 11.40 -1.78
N SER A 394 5.56 10.09 -1.54
CA SER A 394 4.75 9.13 -2.31
C SER A 394 3.26 9.18 -1.95
N PHE A 395 2.91 9.80 -0.82
CA PHE A 395 1.53 10.19 -0.51
C PHE A 395 1.22 11.59 -1.01
N GLU A 396 2.17 12.53 -0.97
CA GLU A 396 1.99 13.86 -1.58
C GLU A 396 1.96 13.82 -3.10
N LEU A 397 2.67 12.94 -3.82
CA LEU A 397 2.64 12.77 -5.29
C LEU A 397 1.43 11.95 -5.76
N LEU A 398 0.73 11.28 -4.84
CA LEU A 398 -0.67 10.89 -5.08
C LEU A 398 -1.60 12.12 -4.97
N ASP A 399 -1.13 13.19 -4.35
CA ASP A 399 -1.79 14.50 -4.18
C ASP A 399 -1.17 15.63 -5.07
N GLU A 400 -0.02 15.43 -5.75
CA GLU A 400 0.84 16.43 -6.45
C GLU A 400 1.32 15.94 -7.85
N ASP A 401 0.57 15.07 -8.53
CA ASP A 401 0.61 14.98 -10.02
C ASP A 401 -0.05 16.24 -10.68
N GLU A 402 0.14 17.39 -10.04
CA GLU A 402 -0.19 18.79 -10.34
C GLU A 402 0.93 19.55 -9.58
N GLU A 403 1.93 20.23 -10.13
CA GLU A 403 2.02 21.08 -11.32
C GLU A 403 3.50 21.28 -11.71
N ASP A 404 3.79 21.51 -13.00
CA ASP A 404 5.06 22.07 -13.46
C ASP A 404 5.05 23.62 -13.34
N GLU A 405 5.98 24.10 -12.51
CA GLU A 405 6.80 25.30 -12.58
C GLU A 405 6.24 26.62 -13.17
N ASN A 406 6.08 27.64 -12.31
CA ASN A 406 7.01 28.78 -12.29
C ASN A 406 6.83 29.64 -11.01
N GLU A 407 7.98 30.04 -10.44
CA GLU A 407 8.15 30.81 -9.21
C GLU A 407 7.49 32.21 -9.25
N VAL A 408 6.97 32.71 -8.11
CA VAL A 408 7.68 33.57 -7.13
C VAL A 408 6.68 34.11 -6.07
N GLU A 409 7.10 33.96 -4.80
CA GLU A 409 6.69 34.68 -3.56
C GLU A 409 5.37 34.34 -2.81
N LEU A 410 5.56 33.51 -1.77
CA LEU A 410 5.26 33.79 -0.35
C LEU A 410 3.82 34.21 0.03
N ILE A 411 2.99 33.22 0.38
CA ILE A 411 2.34 33.08 1.71
C ILE A 411 2.06 31.57 1.91
N VAL A 412 2.64 31.00 2.96
CA VAL A 412 2.57 29.59 3.33
C VAL A 412 1.28 29.34 4.11
N GLU A 413 0.21 28.89 3.46
CA GLU A 413 -0.89 28.18 4.13
C GLU A 413 -0.64 26.67 3.99
N ARG A 414 -0.22 26.03 5.09
CA ARG A 414 0.10 24.59 5.16
C ARG A 414 -1.10 23.74 4.76
N HIS A 415 -1.02 23.08 3.61
CA HIS A 415 -1.86 21.92 3.31
C HIS A 415 -1.47 20.78 4.26
N CYS A 416 -2.35 20.43 5.21
CA CYS A 416 -2.06 19.48 6.29
C CYS A 416 -2.74 18.13 6.00
N ASN A 417 -1.97 17.11 5.60
CA ASN A 417 -2.49 15.74 5.49
C ASN A 417 -2.67 15.10 6.89
N MET A 418 -3.37 13.95 6.98
CA MET A 418 -3.65 13.27 8.26
C MET A 418 -2.39 12.92 9.07
N PHE A 419 -1.24 12.70 8.42
CA PHE A 419 0.01 12.46 9.13
C PHE A 419 0.51 13.75 9.80
N SER A 420 0.42 14.87 9.09
CA SER A 420 0.78 16.20 9.60
C SER A 420 -0.16 16.65 10.71
N CYS A 421 -1.48 16.43 10.63
CA CYS A 421 -2.39 16.74 11.75
C CYS A 421 -2.03 15.94 13.02
N ALA A 422 -1.77 14.64 12.85
CA ALA A 422 -1.39 13.77 13.95
C ALA A 422 -0.03 14.13 14.56
N ALA A 423 0.93 14.50 13.71
CA ALA A 423 2.26 14.93 14.10
C ALA A 423 2.23 16.29 14.80
N HIS A 424 1.45 17.23 14.29
CA HIS A 424 1.33 18.59 14.78
C HIS A 424 0.92 18.63 16.26
N VAL A 425 -0.16 17.94 16.63
CA VAL A 425 -0.61 17.91 18.04
C VAL A 425 0.44 17.31 18.97
N ALA A 426 1.21 16.32 18.51
CA ALA A 426 2.26 15.69 19.29
C ALA A 426 3.51 16.57 19.41
N ALA A 427 3.89 17.27 18.34
CA ALA A 427 4.98 18.25 18.32
C ALA A 427 4.69 19.42 19.27
N ARG A 428 3.46 19.95 19.24
CA ARG A 428 2.99 20.99 20.17
C ARG A 428 3.04 20.53 21.62
N TYR A 429 2.58 19.32 21.89
CA TYR A 429 2.70 18.73 23.22
C TYR A 429 4.17 18.63 23.65
N LEU A 430 5.07 18.15 22.79
CA LEU A 430 6.49 18.01 23.08
C LEU A 430 7.14 19.34 23.46
N CYS A 431 6.92 20.40 22.67
CA CYS A 431 7.46 21.72 22.94
C CYS A 431 6.87 22.35 24.21
N MET A 432 5.63 22.01 24.56
CA MET A 432 5.00 22.43 25.81
C MET A 432 5.62 21.74 27.04
N VAL A 433 5.99 20.46 26.95
CA VAL A 433 6.44 19.68 28.12
C VAL A 433 7.95 19.68 28.35
N GLU A 434 8.76 20.03 27.35
CA GLU A 434 10.22 20.13 27.48
C GLU A 434 10.67 21.60 27.69
N PRO A 435 11.07 22.00 28.93
CA PRO A 435 11.37 23.40 29.24
C PRO A 435 12.46 24.04 28.37
N ILE A 436 13.44 23.26 27.91
CA ILE A 436 14.52 23.74 27.05
C ILE A 436 14.03 24.21 25.67
N LEU A 437 12.89 23.68 25.20
CA LEU A 437 12.34 24.03 23.90
C LEU A 437 11.59 25.37 23.88
N GLN A 438 11.30 25.94 25.05
CA GLN A 438 10.54 27.20 25.20
C GLN A 438 11.42 28.46 25.30
N ASN A 439 12.74 28.31 25.48
CA ASN A 439 13.65 29.45 25.61
C ASN A 439 14.96 29.21 24.85
N PRO A 440 14.96 29.40 23.52
CA PRO A 440 16.06 29.00 22.64
C PRO A 440 17.20 30.01 22.52
N LYS A 441 17.28 31.01 23.41
CA LYS A 441 18.30 32.06 23.29
C LYS A 441 19.71 31.47 23.34
N GLY A 442 20.45 31.59 22.24
CA GLY A 442 21.81 31.06 22.12
C GLY A 442 21.88 29.55 21.94
N LEU A 443 20.74 28.88 21.70
CA LEU A 443 20.70 27.45 21.42
C LEU A 443 20.70 27.20 19.91
N HIS A 444 21.27 26.05 19.54
CA HIS A 444 21.24 25.51 18.19
C HIS A 444 20.67 24.09 18.24
N GLY A 445 19.87 23.69 17.26
CA GLY A 445 19.16 22.42 17.25
C GLY A 445 19.34 21.68 15.93
N VAL A 446 19.54 20.37 16.00
CA VAL A 446 19.67 19.50 14.82
C VAL A 446 18.61 18.40 14.90
N LEU A 447 17.75 18.32 13.89
CA LEU A 447 16.79 17.23 13.69
C LEU A 447 17.37 16.17 12.77
N LYS A 448 17.28 14.91 13.18
CA LYS A 448 17.84 13.77 12.46
C LYS A 448 16.82 12.63 12.34
N ALA A 449 16.71 12.06 11.15
CA ALA A 449 16.04 10.77 10.96
C ALA A 449 17.00 9.63 11.32
N MET A 450 16.58 8.73 12.20
CA MET A 450 17.43 7.65 12.67
C MET A 450 17.52 6.51 11.64
N PRO A 451 18.70 5.90 11.45
CA PRO A 451 18.85 4.76 10.54
C PRO A 451 18.20 3.50 11.14
N ASP A 452 17.63 2.65 10.29
CA ASP A 452 17.04 1.37 10.74
C ASP A 452 18.06 0.46 11.48
N SER A 453 19.36 0.64 11.22
CA SER A 453 20.44 -0.07 11.91
C SER A 453 20.59 0.33 13.38
N ALA A 454 20.12 1.50 13.80
CA ALA A 454 20.05 1.89 15.21
C ALA A 454 19.02 1.02 15.96
N GLY A 455 17.89 0.73 15.31
CA GLY A 455 16.87 -0.22 15.78
C GLY A 455 17.41 -1.60 16.14
N ILE A 456 18.30 -2.13 15.30
CA ILE A 456 18.98 -3.42 15.49
C ILE A 456 19.81 -3.39 16.78
N LYS A 457 20.45 -2.26 17.10
CA LYS A 457 21.32 -2.10 18.28
C LYS A 457 20.58 -1.78 19.58
N GLY A 458 19.24 -1.67 19.55
CA GLY A 458 18.45 -1.38 20.75
C GLY A 458 17.78 -0.01 20.75
N ASP A 459 18.13 0.90 19.84
CA ASP A 459 17.58 2.26 19.82
C ASP A 459 16.21 2.27 19.12
N VAL A 460 15.14 2.60 19.85
CA VAL A 460 13.75 2.56 19.34
C VAL A 460 13.30 3.90 18.74
N ARG A 461 14.17 4.89 18.72
CA ARG A 461 13.91 6.23 18.19
C ARG A 461 13.95 6.21 16.67
N ASP A 462 12.97 6.88 16.07
CA ASP A 462 12.86 7.07 14.64
C ASP A 462 13.33 8.49 14.25
N ILE A 463 13.21 9.46 15.16
CA ILE A 463 13.70 10.84 15.02
C ILE A 463 14.47 11.22 16.28
N ASP A 464 15.52 12.00 16.11
CA ASP A 464 16.29 12.59 17.21
C ASP A 464 16.40 14.10 17.04
N PHE A 465 16.19 14.84 18.13
CA PHE A 465 16.43 16.27 18.19
C PHE A 465 17.55 16.57 19.18
N ILE A 466 18.67 17.10 18.69
CA ILE A 466 19.87 17.36 19.48
C ILE A 466 20.06 18.87 19.63
N VAL A 467 20.25 19.34 20.86
CA VAL A 467 20.43 20.76 21.19
C VAL A 467 21.87 21.03 21.62
N TYR A 468 22.45 22.11 21.12
CA TYR A 468 23.82 22.59 21.30
C TYR A 468 23.86 24.04 21.79
N TYR A 469 24.97 24.46 22.40
CA TYR A 469 25.23 25.87 22.77
C TYR A 469 25.78 26.70 21.60
N ASP A 470 26.27 26.03 20.55
CA ASP A 470 27.01 26.67 19.48
C ASP A 470 26.63 26.12 18.10
N LYS A 471 26.82 26.95 17.08
CA LYS A 471 26.53 26.62 15.68
C LYS A 471 27.49 25.58 15.10
N GLU A 472 28.66 25.36 15.71
CA GLU A 472 29.64 24.39 15.25
C GLU A 472 29.41 23.00 15.88
N HIS A 473 28.34 22.83 16.65
CA HIS A 473 27.90 21.58 17.29
C HIS A 473 28.95 20.95 18.20
N LYS A 474 29.76 21.78 18.88
CA LYS A 474 30.88 21.32 19.71
C LYS A 474 30.43 20.72 21.04
N GLU A 475 29.38 21.27 21.66
CA GLU A 475 28.90 20.81 22.96
C GLU A 475 27.39 20.49 22.96
N LYS A 476 27.06 19.19 23.13
CA LYS A 476 25.69 18.70 23.21
C LYS A 476 25.10 18.95 24.61
N ILE A 477 23.96 19.63 24.67
CA ILE A 477 23.20 19.92 25.89
C ILE A 477 22.16 18.85 26.16
N LYS A 478 21.39 18.53 25.12
CA LYS A 478 20.18 17.71 25.25
C LYS A 478 19.95 16.91 23.98
N GLU A 479 19.42 15.72 24.17
CA GLU A 479 18.98 14.81 23.11
C GLU A 479 17.54 14.43 23.44
N ILE A 480 16.63 14.60 22.48
CA ILE A 480 15.21 14.30 22.62
C ILE A 480 14.83 13.30 21.53
N GLY A 481 14.64 12.06 21.95
CA GLY A 481 14.24 10.96 21.08
C GLY A 481 12.74 10.89 20.84
N ILE A 482 12.34 10.52 19.63
CA ILE A 482 10.94 10.32 19.25
C ILE A 482 10.80 8.99 18.50
N SER A 483 9.86 8.16 18.94
CA SER A 483 9.47 6.91 18.27
C SER A 483 8.07 7.07 17.68
N CYS A 484 7.94 6.95 16.36
CA CYS A 484 6.70 7.17 15.62
C CYS A 484 6.06 5.82 15.27
N LYS A 485 4.76 5.68 15.53
CA LYS A 485 4.00 4.45 15.27
C LYS A 485 2.65 4.79 14.64
N ASN A 486 2.31 4.11 13.54
CA ASN A 486 1.06 4.33 12.82
C ASN A 486 0.08 3.16 13.02
N ASN A 487 -0.99 3.38 13.80
CA ASN A 487 -2.04 2.41 14.13
C ASN A 487 -1.55 1.11 14.79
N HIS A 488 -0.41 1.15 15.49
CA HIS A 488 0.07 -0.01 16.25
C HIS A 488 0.82 0.42 17.52
N GLU A 489 0.69 -0.40 18.57
CA GLU A 489 1.25 -0.10 19.90
C GLU A 489 2.52 -0.91 20.21
N ALA A 490 3.00 -1.71 19.25
CA ALA A 490 4.24 -2.48 19.39
C ALA A 490 5.41 -1.57 19.79
N VAL A 491 6.29 -2.06 20.65
CA VAL A 491 7.47 -1.33 21.12
C VAL A 491 8.67 -1.65 20.22
N LYS A 492 8.89 -2.94 19.93
CA LYS A 492 10.01 -3.40 19.13
C LYS A 492 9.66 -4.64 18.32
N HIS A 493 10.42 -4.88 17.24
CA HIS A 493 10.29 -6.07 16.40
C HIS A 493 11.62 -6.84 16.25
N PRO A 494 12.13 -7.51 17.30
CA PRO A 494 13.37 -8.28 17.22
C PRO A 494 13.29 -9.37 16.14
N ARG A 495 14.27 -9.43 15.25
CA ARG A 495 14.34 -10.45 14.20
C ARG A 495 15.06 -11.70 14.72
N ILE A 496 14.67 -12.85 14.19
CA ILE A 496 15.48 -14.06 14.30
C ILE A 496 16.54 -13.97 13.20
N THR A 497 17.81 -13.95 13.60
CA THR A 497 18.97 -13.79 12.72
C THR A 497 19.57 -15.14 12.36
N GLU A 498 20.52 -15.13 11.41
CA GLU A 498 21.26 -16.35 11.05
C GLU A 498 22.21 -16.80 12.17
N GLU A 499 22.77 -15.86 12.94
CA GLU A 499 23.49 -16.10 14.19
C GLU A 499 22.48 -16.03 15.36
N PRO A 500 21.91 -17.15 15.83
CA PRO A 500 20.73 -17.12 16.69
C PRO A 500 21.02 -16.71 18.14
N ASP A 501 22.26 -16.32 18.48
CA ASP A 501 22.66 -15.91 19.83
C ASP A 501 22.06 -14.54 20.20
N PHE A 502 20.78 -14.57 20.53
CA PHE A 502 20.04 -13.37 20.90
C PHE A 502 20.59 -12.76 22.19
N ALA A 503 21.14 -13.57 23.10
CA ALA A 503 21.68 -13.06 24.35
C ALA A 503 22.86 -12.14 24.05
N LYS A 504 23.77 -12.54 23.17
CA LYS A 504 24.89 -11.73 22.71
C LYS A 504 24.43 -10.45 22.03
N GLU A 505 23.49 -10.55 21.10
CA GLU A 505 22.99 -9.38 20.36
C GLU A 505 22.23 -8.40 21.26
N TRP A 506 21.34 -8.89 22.11
CA TRP A 506 20.42 -8.06 22.90
C TRP A 506 21.06 -7.53 24.18
N THR A 507 22.21 -8.07 24.59
CA THR A 507 22.92 -7.63 25.81
C THR A 507 24.29 -7.03 25.53
N LYS A 508 24.51 -6.51 24.31
CA LYS A 508 25.77 -5.83 23.93
C LYS A 508 27.00 -6.74 24.11
N GLY A 509 26.82 -8.05 23.97
CA GLY A 509 27.85 -9.08 24.11
C GLY A 509 28.19 -9.50 25.53
N GLU A 510 27.52 -8.96 26.56
CA GLU A 510 27.79 -9.33 27.97
C GLU A 510 27.35 -10.75 28.32
N PHE A 511 26.34 -11.28 27.61
CA PHE A 511 25.82 -12.63 27.79
C PHE A 511 25.84 -13.40 26.48
N VAL A 512 25.86 -14.73 26.56
CA VAL A 512 25.78 -15.63 25.41
C VAL A 512 24.75 -16.72 25.69
N CYS A 513 24.10 -17.19 24.63
CA CYS A 513 23.23 -18.33 24.70
C CYS A 513 24.02 -19.60 25.05
N SER A 514 23.35 -20.57 25.69
CA SER A 514 23.91 -21.87 26.00
C SER A 514 24.17 -22.67 24.73
N GLN A 515 25.15 -23.60 24.77
CA GLN A 515 25.41 -24.49 23.63
C GLN A 515 24.16 -25.30 23.26
N GLU A 516 23.39 -25.75 24.25
CA GLU A 516 22.13 -26.45 24.03
C GLU A 516 21.13 -25.60 23.22
N PHE A 517 21.01 -24.30 23.51
CA PHE A 517 20.16 -23.40 22.74
C PHE A 517 20.65 -23.27 21.29
N MET A 518 21.98 -23.12 21.10
CA MET A 518 22.58 -22.98 19.77
C MET A 518 22.34 -24.22 18.91
N ASP A 519 22.57 -25.42 19.47
CA ASP A 519 22.40 -26.70 18.76
C ASP A 519 20.93 -26.94 18.36
N GLU A 520 19.97 -26.61 19.24
CA GLU A 520 18.54 -26.75 18.93
C GLU A 520 18.06 -25.70 17.92
N MET A 521 18.56 -24.47 17.98
CA MET A 521 18.27 -23.45 16.98
C MET A 521 18.84 -23.82 15.61
N GLU A 522 20.02 -24.43 15.54
CA GLU A 522 20.60 -24.93 14.29
C GLU A 522 19.72 -26.01 13.65
N LYS A 523 19.20 -26.95 14.45
CA LYS A 523 18.23 -27.96 13.97
C LYS A 523 16.98 -27.30 13.37
N ILE A 524 16.45 -26.27 14.02
CA ILE A 524 15.30 -25.52 13.52
C ILE A 524 15.66 -24.81 12.22
N GLN A 525 16.81 -24.13 12.15
CA GLN A 525 17.26 -23.44 10.92
C GLN A 525 17.46 -24.41 9.76
N ASN A 526 18.00 -25.61 9.99
CA ASN A 526 18.13 -26.65 8.97
C ASN A 526 16.75 -27.12 8.49
N LYS A 527 15.77 -27.21 9.39
CA LYS A 527 14.37 -27.50 9.01
C LYS A 527 13.73 -26.35 8.22
N ILE A 528 14.09 -25.10 8.51
CA ILE A 528 13.68 -23.94 7.70
C ILE A 528 14.25 -24.05 6.28
N ASP A 529 15.51 -24.46 6.13
CA ASP A 529 16.13 -24.68 4.82
C ASP A 529 15.45 -25.85 4.06
N GLU A 530 15.12 -26.93 4.75
CA GLU A 530 14.34 -28.03 4.19
C GLU A 530 12.97 -27.54 3.68
N TYR A 531 12.27 -26.75 4.49
CA TYR A 531 10.99 -26.15 4.09
C TYR A 531 11.13 -25.15 2.96
N LYS A 532 12.21 -24.37 2.91
CA LYS A 532 12.51 -23.48 1.79
C LYS A 532 12.70 -24.27 0.48
N GLY A 533 13.22 -25.49 0.53
CA GLY A 533 13.33 -26.37 -0.63
C GLY A 533 12.00 -27.02 -1.04
N LYS A 534 11.05 -27.18 -0.11
CA LYS A 534 9.76 -27.87 -0.33
C LYS A 534 8.59 -26.92 -0.60
N TYR A 535 8.61 -25.72 -0.04
CA TYR A 535 7.49 -24.78 0.01
C TYR A 535 7.95 -23.38 -0.39
N LYS A 536 7.12 -22.66 -1.16
CA LYS A 536 7.45 -21.31 -1.63
C LYS A 536 7.25 -20.25 -0.54
N LYS A 537 6.18 -20.36 0.25
CA LYS A 537 5.83 -19.42 1.31
C LYS A 537 5.55 -20.13 2.62
N TRP A 538 5.72 -19.40 3.71
CA TRP A 538 5.31 -19.90 5.03
C TRP A 538 3.82 -20.24 5.10
N SER A 539 2.94 -19.61 4.31
CA SER A 539 1.51 -19.96 4.24
C SER A 539 1.26 -21.43 3.93
N ASP A 540 2.15 -22.03 3.15
CA ASP A 540 1.99 -23.35 2.54
C ASP A 540 2.42 -24.47 3.50
N VAL A 541 3.13 -24.11 4.58
CA VAL A 541 3.59 -25.04 5.61
C VAL A 541 2.51 -25.16 6.70
N GLU A 542 1.62 -26.15 6.55
CA GLU A 542 0.51 -26.38 7.50
C GLU A 542 1.00 -26.60 8.95
N GLU A 543 2.12 -27.32 9.09
CA GLU A 543 2.70 -27.72 10.37
C GLU A 543 3.65 -26.70 11.00
N LYS A 544 3.89 -25.53 10.38
CA LYS A 544 4.89 -24.53 10.84
C LYS A 544 4.73 -24.10 12.29
N MET A 545 3.49 -24.08 12.80
CA MET A 545 3.18 -23.70 14.17
C MET A 545 3.80 -24.68 15.16
N ASP A 546 3.75 -25.97 14.85
CA ASP A 546 4.25 -27.06 15.69
C ASP A 546 5.71 -27.39 15.43
N SER A 547 6.14 -27.26 14.17
CA SER A 547 7.46 -27.68 13.74
C SER A 547 8.53 -26.61 13.84
N ILE A 548 8.16 -25.33 13.83
CA ILE A 548 9.10 -24.19 13.88
C ILE A 548 8.74 -23.23 15.01
N TYR A 549 7.53 -22.68 15.02
CA TYR A 549 7.23 -21.54 15.90
C TYR A 549 7.22 -21.94 17.37
N TYR A 550 6.52 -23.01 17.71
CA TYR A 550 6.43 -23.49 19.09
C TYR A 550 7.78 -23.96 19.65
N PRO A 551 8.61 -24.70 18.89
CA PRO A 551 10.00 -24.98 19.27
C PRO A 551 10.82 -23.72 19.58
N ILE A 552 10.84 -22.73 18.68
CA ILE A 552 11.56 -21.45 18.91
C ILE A 552 11.08 -20.79 20.19
N VAL A 553 9.75 -20.65 20.35
CA VAL A 553 9.14 -20.01 21.52
C VAL A 553 9.55 -20.72 22.82
N LYS A 554 9.59 -22.07 22.84
CA LYS A 554 10.03 -22.83 24.01
C LYS A 554 11.52 -22.64 24.31
N LEU A 555 12.37 -22.61 23.29
CA LEU A 555 13.81 -22.38 23.46
C LEU A 555 14.09 -21.00 24.06
N PHE A 556 13.45 -19.95 23.53
CA PHE A 556 13.57 -18.60 24.08
C PHE A 556 13.07 -18.53 25.53
N VAL A 557 11.94 -19.15 25.87
CA VAL A 557 11.45 -19.20 27.26
C VAL A 557 12.48 -19.85 28.19
N LYS A 558 13.04 -21.01 27.80
CA LYS A 558 14.04 -21.71 28.60
C LYS A 558 15.30 -20.86 28.79
N GLU A 559 15.76 -20.21 27.73
CA GLU A 559 17.02 -19.47 27.74
C GLU A 559 16.90 -18.13 28.48
N ILE A 560 15.80 -17.39 28.32
CA ILE A 560 15.54 -16.17 29.10
C ILE A 560 15.43 -16.52 30.59
N LYS A 561 14.79 -17.64 30.95
CA LYS A 561 14.74 -18.12 32.34
C LYS A 561 16.13 -18.38 32.91
N ARG A 562 16.98 -19.08 32.15
CA ARG A 562 18.35 -19.43 32.57
C ARG A 562 19.20 -18.18 32.86
N LEU A 563 19.02 -17.13 32.07
CA LEU A 563 19.84 -15.93 32.14
C LEU A 563 19.28 -14.87 33.10
N GLY A 564 17.96 -14.74 33.20
CA GLY A 564 17.29 -13.65 33.91
C GLY A 564 16.62 -14.00 35.23
N ILE A 565 16.49 -15.29 35.57
CA ILE A 565 15.89 -15.72 36.84
C ILE A 565 16.96 -16.39 37.71
N ALA A 566 17.18 -15.84 38.90
CA ALA A 566 18.00 -16.43 39.94
C ALA A 566 17.12 -17.06 41.02
N ASP A 567 17.55 -18.19 41.58
CA ASP A 567 16.90 -18.80 42.75
C ASP A 567 17.07 -17.88 43.98
N GLU A 568 16.10 -17.86 44.88
CA GLU A 568 16.18 -17.11 46.15
C GLU A 568 17.41 -17.53 46.99
N LYS A 569 17.89 -18.77 46.82
CA LYS A 569 19.10 -19.30 47.49
C LYS A 569 20.38 -19.16 46.68
N ALA A 570 20.33 -18.56 45.49
CA ALA A 570 21.49 -18.37 44.63
C ALA A 570 22.53 -17.45 45.29
N ALA A 571 23.81 -17.64 44.93
CA ALA A 571 24.88 -16.77 45.42
C ALA A 571 24.64 -15.31 44.98
N HIS A 572 25.09 -14.34 45.79
CA HIS A 572 24.91 -12.91 45.49
C HIS A 572 25.40 -12.51 44.10
N GLU A 573 26.51 -13.12 43.63
CA GLU A 573 27.03 -12.90 42.27
C GLU A 573 26.07 -13.37 41.17
N GLN A 574 25.36 -14.47 41.38
CA GLN A 574 24.37 -14.98 40.42
C GLN A 574 23.12 -14.10 40.36
N GLN A 575 22.68 -13.59 41.50
CA GLN A 575 21.59 -12.62 41.58
C GLN A 575 21.95 -11.31 40.86
N LEU A 576 23.18 -10.82 41.04
CA LEU A 576 23.69 -9.64 40.33
C LEU A 576 23.78 -9.87 38.81
N LYS A 577 24.20 -11.06 38.36
CA LYS A 577 24.22 -11.42 36.94
C LYS A 577 22.82 -11.48 36.33
N ALA A 578 21.86 -12.09 37.01
CA ALA A 578 20.47 -12.17 36.55
C ALA A 578 19.82 -10.78 36.48
N LYS A 579 20.08 -9.93 37.46
CA LYS A 579 19.68 -8.51 37.46
C LYS A 579 20.28 -7.75 36.28
N ARG A 580 21.58 -7.93 36.02
CA ARG A 580 22.26 -7.27 34.89
C ARG A 580 21.69 -7.72 33.54
N PHE A 581 21.45 -9.03 33.36
CA PHE A 581 20.77 -9.54 32.16
C PHE A 581 19.38 -8.94 32.00
N THR A 582 18.59 -8.90 33.07
CA THR A 582 17.23 -8.33 33.08
C THR A 582 17.23 -6.89 32.60
N GLN A 583 18.13 -6.06 33.12
CA GLN A 583 18.27 -4.66 32.73
C GLN A 583 18.62 -4.49 31.25
N LEU A 584 19.63 -5.22 30.77
CA LEU A 584 20.06 -5.16 29.36
C LEU A 584 18.99 -5.68 28.41
N PHE A 585 18.33 -6.79 28.76
CA PHE A 585 17.23 -7.36 28.01
C PHE A 585 16.05 -6.37 27.92
N PHE A 586 15.72 -5.70 29.03
CA PHE A 586 14.68 -4.68 29.06
C PHE A 586 15.06 -3.45 28.23
N GLU A 587 16.28 -2.92 28.37
CA GLU A 587 16.82 -1.82 27.56
C GLU A 587 16.74 -2.13 26.07
N TYR A 588 17.12 -3.34 25.65
CA TYR A 588 17.03 -3.71 24.24
C TYR A 588 15.60 -3.64 23.71
N MET A 589 14.62 -4.09 24.49
CA MET A 589 13.20 -4.14 24.10
C MET A 589 12.51 -2.78 24.11
N PHE A 590 12.85 -1.93 25.08
CA PHE A 590 12.15 -0.67 25.32
C PHE A 590 12.91 0.56 24.85
N GLY A 591 14.19 0.44 24.52
CA GLY A 591 15.06 1.55 24.18
C GLY A 591 16.20 1.69 25.19
N THR A 592 17.39 1.99 24.70
CA THR A 592 18.58 2.28 25.52
C THR A 592 18.67 3.76 25.93
N GLN A 593 17.72 4.58 25.49
CA GLN A 593 17.65 6.02 25.69
C GLN A 593 16.21 6.41 26.01
N ASP A 594 16.02 7.54 26.67
CA ASP A 594 14.69 8.07 26.91
C ASP A 594 14.10 8.67 25.64
N PHE A 595 12.78 8.53 25.46
CA PHE A 595 12.12 8.99 24.25
C PHE A 595 10.62 9.24 24.48
N TYR A 596 10.02 9.95 23.53
CA TYR A 596 8.59 10.11 23.39
C TYR A 596 8.06 9.15 22.33
N LYS A 597 7.06 8.35 22.67
CA LYS A 597 6.38 7.49 21.71
C LYS A 597 5.12 8.18 21.20
N PHE A 598 5.10 8.50 19.91
CA PHE A 598 3.94 9.04 19.21
C PHE A 598 3.20 7.90 18.53
N ILE A 599 1.94 7.71 18.86
CA ILE A 599 1.07 6.70 18.25
C ILE A 599 -0.09 7.40 17.59
N LYS A 600 -0.07 7.45 16.26
CA LYS A 600 -1.19 7.91 15.44
C LYS A 600 -2.26 6.82 15.44
N ASP A 601 -3.48 7.17 15.85
CA ASP A 601 -4.64 6.27 15.88
C ASP A 601 -5.78 6.86 15.05
N ASP A 602 -5.97 6.30 13.85
CA ASP A 602 -6.99 6.74 12.89
C ASP A 602 -8.42 6.55 13.41
N ASN A 603 -8.65 5.52 14.22
CA ASN A 603 -10.00 5.21 14.69
C ASN A 603 -10.50 6.25 15.69
N SER A 604 -9.59 6.77 16.53
CA SER A 604 -9.92 7.78 17.53
C SER A 604 -9.62 9.21 17.08
N ARG A 605 -9.06 9.39 15.86
CA ARG A 605 -8.55 10.67 15.34
C ARG A 605 -7.71 11.40 16.40
N ALA A 606 -6.81 10.65 17.01
CA ALA A 606 -5.98 11.15 18.10
C ALA A 606 -4.57 10.60 18.00
N THR A 607 -3.62 11.38 18.52
CA THR A 607 -2.24 10.95 18.72
C THR A 607 -2.05 10.68 20.20
N LYS A 608 -1.71 9.44 20.55
CA LYS A 608 -1.32 9.09 21.92
C LYS A 608 0.17 9.34 22.07
N VAL A 609 0.56 10.11 23.08
CA VAL A 609 1.97 10.42 23.38
C VAL A 609 2.33 9.82 24.72
N TYR A 610 3.37 8.96 24.72
CA TYR A 610 3.90 8.34 25.94
C TYR A 610 5.36 8.76 26.17
N PRO A 611 5.67 9.49 27.25
CA PRO A 611 7.05 9.76 27.65
C PRO A 611 7.66 8.56 28.39
N TYR A 612 8.62 7.89 27.78
CA TYR A 612 9.39 6.81 28.39
C TYR A 612 10.66 7.38 29.01
N ASN A 613 10.55 7.84 30.27
CA ASN A 613 11.64 8.44 31.04
C ASN A 613 12.37 7.37 31.88
N MET A 614 13.18 6.51 31.26
CA MET A 614 13.91 5.41 31.91
C MET A 614 15.15 5.88 32.68
N HIS A 615 15.88 6.84 32.14
CA HIS A 615 17.15 7.35 32.66
C HIS A 615 17.03 8.76 33.27
N GLY A 616 15.84 9.35 33.29
CA GLY A 616 15.59 10.63 33.96
C GLY A 616 16.01 11.84 33.13
N SER A 617 16.13 11.70 31.81
CA SER A 617 16.54 12.80 30.94
C SER A 617 15.38 13.64 30.44
N LEU A 618 14.13 13.16 30.46
CA LEU A 618 12.96 13.90 29.92
C LEU A 618 12.43 14.98 30.86
N MET A 619 11.92 16.08 30.30
CA MET A 619 11.25 17.19 31.00
C MET A 619 12.11 17.88 32.08
N ASN A 620 13.43 17.81 31.93
CA ASN A 620 14.37 18.41 32.90
C ASN A 620 14.23 19.93 32.95
N PRO A 621 14.37 20.55 34.15
CA PRO A 621 14.37 22.00 34.29
C PRO A 621 15.46 22.66 33.44
N TYR A 622 15.15 23.82 32.88
CA TYR A 622 16.11 24.60 32.10
C TYR A 622 15.93 26.11 32.35
N ASN A 623 17.02 26.82 32.65
CA ASN A 623 17.02 28.27 32.92
C ASN A 623 15.91 28.75 33.88
N GLY A 624 15.66 28.00 34.95
CA GLY A 624 14.64 28.32 35.96
C GLY A 624 13.21 27.89 35.61
N ASN A 625 12.94 27.51 34.36
CA ASN A 625 11.65 26.94 33.95
C ASN A 625 11.57 25.46 34.35
N LYS A 626 10.48 25.07 35.00
CA LYS A 626 10.20 23.70 35.44
C LYS A 626 8.86 23.25 34.89
N ASN A 627 8.79 22.00 34.43
CA ASN A 627 7.51 21.36 34.15
C ASN A 627 6.97 20.74 35.46
N GLU A 628 5.90 21.31 36.01
CA GLU A 628 5.28 20.82 37.26
C GLU A 628 4.60 19.45 37.09
N GLN A 629 4.31 19.07 35.84
CA GLN A 629 3.75 17.77 35.46
C GLN A 629 4.82 16.81 34.94
N ALA A 630 6.11 17.09 35.21
CA ALA A 630 7.22 16.27 34.75
C ALA A 630 7.03 14.80 35.14
N VAL A 631 7.14 13.92 34.15
CA VAL A 631 6.98 12.48 34.36
C VAL A 631 8.18 11.96 35.12
N LYS A 632 7.92 11.27 36.23
CA LYS A 632 8.95 10.67 37.08
C LYS A 632 9.71 9.58 36.31
N SER A 633 11.00 9.46 36.61
CA SER A 633 11.80 8.36 36.11
C SER A 633 11.17 7.00 36.48
N ILE A 634 11.15 6.13 35.48
CA ILE A 634 10.70 4.75 35.57
C ILE A 634 11.78 3.98 36.33
N ASN A 635 11.36 3.13 37.26
CA ASN A 635 12.30 2.19 37.87
C ASN A 635 12.59 1.08 36.86
N MET A 636 13.86 0.93 36.47
CA MET A 636 14.29 -0.20 35.64
C MET A 636 14.00 -1.51 36.37
N PRO A 637 13.48 -2.54 35.68
CA PRO A 637 13.26 -3.84 36.29
C PRO A 637 14.54 -4.40 36.90
N GLU A 638 14.42 -4.94 38.11
CA GLU A 638 15.53 -5.59 38.78
C GLU A 638 15.54 -7.10 38.55
N GLU A 639 14.38 -7.70 38.32
CA GLU A 639 14.26 -9.13 38.06
C GLU A 639 13.23 -9.46 36.97
N ILE A 640 13.41 -10.64 36.37
CA ILE A 640 12.36 -11.33 35.64
C ILE A 640 11.70 -12.28 36.64
N VAL A 641 10.44 -12.02 36.96
CA VAL A 641 9.66 -12.82 37.91
C VAL A 641 9.21 -14.14 37.26
N GLU A 642 8.75 -14.08 36.02
CA GLU A 642 8.28 -15.25 35.29
C GLU A 642 8.47 -15.09 33.78
N VAL A 643 8.80 -16.18 33.10
CA VAL A 643 8.72 -16.27 31.64
C VAL A 643 7.94 -17.52 31.27
N ARG A 644 6.95 -17.38 30.40
CA ARG A 644 6.15 -18.54 29.97
C ARG A 644 5.70 -18.42 28.54
N VAL A 645 5.33 -19.56 27.97
CA VAL A 645 4.49 -19.56 26.78
C VAL A 645 3.08 -19.16 27.20
N LYS A 646 2.48 -18.19 26.49
CA LYS A 646 1.10 -17.77 26.76
C LYS A 646 0.16 -18.98 26.68
N PRO A 647 -0.73 -19.20 27.67
CA PRO A 647 -1.68 -20.30 27.64
C PRO A 647 -2.46 -20.36 26.32
N LYS A 648 -2.59 -21.57 25.74
CA LYS A 648 -3.25 -21.83 24.46
C LYS A 648 -2.62 -21.15 23.23
N SER A 649 -1.41 -20.57 23.36
CA SER A 649 -0.65 -20.03 22.22
C SER A 649 0.54 -20.92 21.88
N LYS A 650 0.81 -21.07 20.58
CA LYS A 650 2.03 -21.69 20.05
C LYS A 650 3.09 -20.67 19.60
N THR A 651 2.78 -19.38 19.73
CA THR A 651 3.54 -18.29 19.07
C THR A 651 3.96 -17.18 20.00
N THR A 652 3.51 -17.19 21.27
CA THR A 652 3.60 -16.01 22.13
C THR A 652 4.28 -16.35 23.44
N ILE A 653 5.32 -15.59 23.76
CA ILE A 653 5.99 -15.58 25.06
C ILE A 653 5.39 -14.44 25.89
N GLU A 654 5.15 -14.68 27.18
CA GLU A 654 4.87 -13.65 28.17
C GLU A 654 6.07 -13.56 29.11
N VAL A 655 6.59 -12.33 29.29
CA VAL A 655 7.67 -12.03 30.23
C VAL A 655 7.12 -11.08 31.28
N TYR A 656 7.24 -11.49 32.54
CA TYR A 656 6.81 -10.78 33.72
C TYR A 656 8.05 -10.22 34.41
N PHE A 657 8.12 -8.90 34.48
CA PHE A 657 9.04 -8.16 35.30
C PHE A 657 8.29 -7.63 36.54
N ASP A 658 9.00 -7.03 37.48
CA ASP A 658 8.47 -6.51 38.75
C ASP A 658 7.18 -5.68 38.57
N GLN A 659 7.20 -4.74 37.61
CA GLN A 659 6.10 -3.81 37.34
C GLN A 659 5.64 -3.80 35.87
N TRP A 660 6.18 -4.69 35.05
CA TRP A 660 5.93 -4.72 33.61
C TRP A 660 5.52 -6.12 33.17
N ILE A 661 4.61 -6.17 32.20
CA ILE A 661 4.29 -7.42 31.50
C ILE A 661 4.40 -7.12 30.02
N ILE A 662 5.23 -7.90 29.31
CA ILE A 662 5.30 -7.87 27.86
C ILE A 662 4.87 -9.20 27.26
N SER A 663 4.33 -9.12 26.04
CA SER A 663 4.13 -10.29 25.19
C SER A 663 5.00 -10.18 23.95
N MET A 664 5.71 -11.25 23.61
CA MET A 664 6.52 -11.36 22.40
C MET A 664 5.87 -12.39 21.47
N ARG A 665 5.24 -11.95 20.39
CA ARG A 665 4.57 -12.84 19.42
C ARG A 665 5.44 -13.10 18.20
N LEU A 666 5.89 -14.34 18.04
CA LEU A 666 6.59 -14.80 16.86
C LEU A 666 5.66 -14.85 15.65
N HIS A 667 6.11 -14.28 14.53
CA HIS A 667 5.41 -14.33 13.26
C HIS A 667 6.39 -14.14 12.10
N ASN A 668 5.89 -14.33 10.88
CA ASN A 668 6.65 -14.10 9.67
C ASN A 668 6.89 -12.60 9.44
N ALA A 669 8.16 -12.21 9.38
CA ALA A 669 8.60 -10.93 8.86
C ALA A 669 8.52 -10.86 7.33
N ASP A 670 8.65 -12.00 6.66
CA ASP A 670 8.50 -12.17 5.22
C ASP A 670 7.66 -13.41 4.92
N SER A 671 6.83 -13.33 3.88
CA SER A 671 6.16 -14.47 3.25
C SER A 671 7.11 -15.59 2.82
N LYS A 672 8.30 -15.24 2.32
CA LYS A 672 9.32 -16.18 1.83
C LYS A 672 9.99 -16.89 2.98
N ILE A 673 10.21 -18.18 2.82
CA ILE A 673 10.89 -19.00 3.84
C ILE A 673 12.40 -18.75 3.77
N THR A 674 12.94 -18.08 4.78
CA THR A 674 14.39 -17.90 4.98
C THR A 674 14.72 -17.97 6.47
N LYS A 675 16.00 -18.19 6.82
CA LYS A 675 16.45 -18.17 8.23
C LYS A 675 16.14 -16.86 8.95
N THR A 676 16.07 -15.75 8.20
CA THR A 676 15.83 -14.39 8.70
C THR A 676 14.38 -13.90 8.55
N SER A 677 13.49 -14.78 8.09
CA SER A 677 12.09 -14.43 7.76
C SER A 677 11.15 -14.40 8.98
N LEU A 678 11.65 -14.64 10.19
CA LEU A 678 10.86 -14.64 11.43
C LEU A 678 11.23 -13.45 12.32
N LYS A 679 10.25 -12.90 13.04
CA LYS A 679 10.45 -11.84 14.04
C LYS A 679 9.44 -11.93 15.18
N PHE A 680 9.81 -11.39 16.33
CA PHE A 680 8.88 -11.14 17.43
C PHE A 680 8.19 -9.79 17.23
N ASP A 681 6.90 -9.72 17.59
CA ASP A 681 6.17 -8.47 17.84
C ASP A 681 6.05 -8.29 19.36
N VAL A 682 6.73 -7.28 19.91
CA VAL A 682 6.79 -7.02 21.35
C VAL A 682 5.76 -5.98 21.73
N GLN A 683 4.79 -6.38 22.55
CA GLN A 683 3.70 -5.53 23.02
C GLN A 683 3.70 -5.44 24.54
N ILE A 684 3.37 -4.26 25.05
CA ILE A 684 3.14 -4.02 26.48
C ILE A 684 1.74 -4.56 26.82
N LYS A 685 1.65 -5.37 27.88
CA LYS A 685 0.39 -5.84 28.46
C LYS A 685 0.08 -5.17 29.78
N ALA A 686 1.11 -4.82 30.54
CA ALA A 686 1.01 -3.97 31.71
C ALA A 686 2.26 -3.12 31.85
N GLN A 687 2.08 -1.89 32.34
CA GLN A 687 3.16 -0.95 32.65
C GLN A 687 2.88 -0.23 33.98
N PRO A 688 3.90 0.32 34.65
CA PRO A 688 3.75 1.08 35.88
C PRO A 688 2.85 2.31 35.66
N ARG A 689 2.06 2.68 36.68
CA ARG A 689 1.23 3.91 36.67
C ARG A 689 2.02 5.19 36.41
N LYS A 690 3.34 5.17 36.66
CA LYS A 690 4.23 6.31 36.39
C LYS A 690 4.32 6.62 34.88
N VAL A 691 4.05 5.65 34.00
CA VAL A 691 4.03 5.84 32.54
C VAL A 691 2.63 6.28 32.13
N MET A 692 2.35 7.57 32.31
CA MET A 692 1.08 8.19 31.89
C MET A 692 1.20 8.67 30.45
N GLY A 693 0.29 8.20 29.60
CA GLY A 693 0.16 8.70 28.23
C GLY A 693 -0.89 9.80 28.14
N THR A 694 -0.69 10.71 27.21
CA THR A 694 -1.65 11.78 26.88
C THR A 694 -2.31 11.45 25.55
N VAL A 695 -3.63 11.60 25.47
CA VAL A 695 -4.39 11.44 24.22
C VAL A 695 -4.69 12.82 23.66
N LEU A 696 -4.20 13.11 22.46
CA LEU A 696 -4.29 14.41 21.82
C LEU A 696 -5.16 14.29 20.57
N HIS A 697 -6.38 14.83 20.62
CA HIS A 697 -7.28 14.82 19.45
C HIS A 697 -6.81 15.81 18.40
N TRP A 698 -6.93 15.45 17.12
CA TRP A 698 -6.43 16.27 16.00
C TRP A 698 -7.26 17.52 15.73
N ASP A 699 -8.53 17.50 16.14
CA ASP A 699 -9.53 18.54 15.82
C ASP A 699 -9.61 19.67 16.87
N LYS A 700 -8.60 19.83 17.76
CA LYS A 700 -8.61 20.77 18.90
C LYS A 700 -7.42 21.71 18.99
#